data_AF-A0A6I0DYF1-F1
#
_entry.id   AF-A0A6I0DYF1-F1
#
_cell.length_a   1.000
_cell.length_b   1.000
_cell.length_c   1.000
_cell.angle_alpha   90.00
_cell.angle_beta   90.00
_cell.angle_gamma   90.00
#
_symmetry.space_group_name_H-M   'P 1'
#
loop_
_entity.id
_entity.type
_entity.pdbx_description
1 polymer ?
#
loop_
_entity_poly.entity_id
_entity_poly.type
_entity_poly.pdbx_seq_one_letter_code
_entity_poly.pdbx_strand_id
1 'polypeptide(L)'
;TVFGKFASTLAFRGFWNNNWYAAESSTLVFAALSLENKQKQDYYLQFVLEKDTINGGCGQLALPSTVEKWLTPDGHWKEPGGYHNYPVGNLLVASLALEKNGFDVFRKFPALFRASYAMLKYSFPNLTVGAFGDTGRSSQSAESLEIGLIGAVKYNQPELLEMLASMKKLMDGGIYQREKSGMLGLLCFLPEIQEAKTDYQWPRTGTLEFARFFLQRNGTDPKTGLMVGVQGATYNHNHCNGMAMELYGLGEVLGIDAGTGPNYEHPLHRNYYSQWAAHNTVVAAGMSSSVPFSGSAGTKRIGQINLEAMEPMPDETAVSPDYSFTDTRYLDQSTNTNQSRTLGIVRTSATSGYYVDIYRSDNAISNDYVYHNIGDEVTFLDEKRTPLKTVETSYPVTEKDYPGFRFYTDVKKLSGYPENLVARFSIQDEHSNKLFMQALIAGNENCDYFQAMSLKTKTAGKQYNGKPLPLFTIRTEAEAKTKPFVVVFEPYAGEKGNSVERISVEKRNDGDVFTALTVFGKGGSKQQIYQSVDPNRTFISGTGSFSGYYGIVGFEGDKINSIYLGKGTEIAQNGYSIKSKTPNGSANLVLKGKTITISCNQETEIGLPRASKKAWLKQGSIRKELQVSKSGKGILVIVPLVENGEIVLE
;
A
#
# COMPACT_ATOMS: atom_id res chain seq x y z
N THR A 1 43.39 5.39 -24.99
CA THR A 1 43.05 3.99 -24.69
C THR A 1 41.56 3.78 -24.88
N VAL A 2 41.12 2.54 -25.03
CA VAL A 2 39.68 2.20 -25.12
C VAL A 2 38.93 2.68 -23.86
N PHE A 3 39.50 2.46 -22.67
CA PHE A 3 38.93 2.94 -21.41
C PHE A 3 38.76 4.45 -21.34
N GLY A 4 39.69 5.24 -21.88
CA GLY A 4 39.55 6.69 -21.93
C GLY A 4 38.38 7.16 -22.78
N LYS A 5 38.04 6.43 -23.86
CA LYS A 5 36.87 6.73 -24.69
C LYS A 5 35.57 6.41 -23.95
N PHE A 6 35.51 5.28 -23.24
CA PHE A 6 34.36 4.94 -22.40
C PHE A 6 34.15 5.95 -21.28
N ALA A 7 35.19 6.25 -20.51
CA ALA A 7 35.12 7.22 -19.41
C ALA A 7 34.67 8.60 -19.91
N SER A 8 35.21 9.08 -21.03
CA SER A 8 34.77 10.34 -21.64
C SER A 8 33.32 10.31 -22.11
N THR A 9 32.91 9.22 -22.78
CA THR A 9 31.55 9.10 -23.32
C THR A 9 30.53 9.10 -22.19
N LEU A 10 30.70 8.25 -21.18
CA LEU A 10 29.77 8.14 -20.08
C LEU A 10 29.77 9.40 -19.20
N ALA A 11 30.93 10.02 -19.00
CA ALA A 11 31.01 11.27 -18.27
C ALA A 11 30.25 12.41 -18.96
N PHE A 12 30.26 12.54 -20.29
CA PHE A 12 29.72 13.74 -20.96
C PHE A 12 28.49 13.51 -21.84
N ARG A 13 28.15 12.26 -22.14
CA ARG A 13 27.08 11.88 -23.08
C ARG A 13 26.05 10.90 -22.49
N GLY A 14 26.13 10.59 -21.19
CA GLY A 14 25.05 9.89 -20.48
C GLY A 14 23.77 10.72 -20.40
N PHE A 15 22.68 10.15 -19.89
CA PHE A 15 21.41 10.85 -19.67
C PHE A 15 21.17 11.11 -18.18
N TRP A 16 21.61 12.28 -17.71
CA TRP A 16 21.63 12.60 -16.27
C TRP A 16 20.26 12.71 -15.61
N ASN A 17 19.21 12.97 -16.39
CA ASN A 17 17.88 13.30 -15.91
C ASN A 17 16.91 12.10 -15.83
N ASN A 18 17.43 10.87 -15.92
CA ASN A 18 16.69 9.62 -15.71
C ASN A 18 17.62 8.54 -15.11
N ASN A 19 17.18 7.28 -15.00
CA ASN A 19 18.00 6.20 -14.43
C ASN A 19 19.23 5.77 -15.27
N TRP A 20 19.36 6.17 -16.54
CA TRP A 20 20.41 5.63 -17.41
C TRP A 20 21.83 6.00 -16.98
N TYR A 21 22.07 7.24 -16.52
CA TYR A 21 23.40 7.61 -16.02
C TYR A 21 23.82 6.75 -14.81
N ALA A 22 22.86 6.37 -13.97
CA ALA A 22 23.09 5.50 -12.82
C ALA A 22 23.32 4.05 -13.25
N ALA A 23 22.55 3.56 -14.22
CA ALA A 23 22.72 2.24 -14.82
C ALA A 23 24.09 2.06 -15.49
N GLU A 24 24.68 3.12 -16.02
CA GLU A 24 25.99 3.09 -16.68
C GLU A 24 27.18 3.35 -15.72
N SER A 25 26.90 3.70 -14.45
CA SER A 25 27.90 4.16 -13.48
C SER A 25 29.02 3.15 -13.21
N SER A 26 28.71 1.86 -13.15
CA SER A 26 29.68 0.78 -12.97
C SER A 26 30.71 0.77 -14.10
N THR A 27 30.27 0.95 -15.35
CA THR A 27 31.13 1.00 -16.53
C THR A 27 32.04 2.22 -16.51
N LEU A 28 31.51 3.39 -16.13
CA LEU A 28 32.30 4.62 -15.99
C LEU A 28 33.40 4.45 -14.93
N VAL A 29 33.07 3.91 -13.76
CA VAL A 29 34.04 3.70 -12.67
C VAL A 29 35.12 2.70 -13.06
N PHE A 30 34.76 1.55 -13.63
CA PHE A 30 35.76 0.57 -14.08
C PHE A 30 36.66 1.13 -15.19
N ALA A 31 36.10 1.88 -16.14
CA ALA A 31 36.88 2.52 -17.19
C ALA A 31 37.85 3.56 -16.62
N ALA A 32 37.41 4.39 -15.67
CA ALA A 32 38.27 5.39 -15.02
C ALA A 32 39.38 4.73 -14.20
N LEU A 33 39.05 3.72 -13.38
CA LEU A 33 40.02 2.98 -12.57
C LEU A 33 41.06 2.23 -13.42
N SER A 34 40.71 1.82 -14.63
CA SER A 34 41.62 1.13 -15.57
C SER A 34 42.59 2.05 -16.31
N LEU A 35 42.57 3.36 -16.05
CA LEU A 35 43.51 4.31 -16.66
C LEU A 35 44.86 4.29 -15.93
N GLU A 36 45.92 3.95 -16.65
CA GLU A 36 47.31 3.93 -16.13
C GLU A 36 47.80 5.32 -15.69
N ASN A 37 47.32 6.39 -16.34
CA ASN A 37 47.69 7.75 -15.98
C ASN A 37 46.82 8.24 -14.81
N LYS A 38 47.44 8.41 -13.64
CA LYS A 38 46.77 8.83 -12.41
C LYS A 38 46.01 10.15 -12.54
N GLN A 39 46.57 11.16 -13.21
CA GLN A 39 45.89 12.44 -13.42
C GLN A 39 44.61 12.28 -14.25
N LYS A 40 44.64 11.42 -15.28
CA LYS A 40 43.43 11.11 -16.08
C LYS A 40 42.43 10.27 -15.29
N GLN A 41 42.89 9.31 -14.49
CA GLN A 41 42.04 8.55 -13.58
C GLN A 41 41.31 9.51 -12.63
N ASP A 42 42.04 10.35 -11.90
CA ASP A 42 41.47 11.33 -10.96
C ASP A 42 40.53 12.31 -11.67
N TYR A 43 40.90 12.75 -12.88
CA TYR A 43 40.05 13.61 -13.70
C TYR A 43 38.67 13.01 -13.97
N TYR A 44 38.56 11.71 -14.29
CA TYR A 44 37.25 11.09 -14.53
C TYR A 44 36.54 10.67 -13.24
N LEU A 45 37.28 10.22 -12.21
CA LEU A 45 36.69 9.85 -10.93
C LEU A 45 36.04 11.03 -10.21
N GLN A 46 36.55 12.26 -10.40
CA GLN A 46 35.90 13.46 -9.85
C GLN A 46 34.45 13.59 -10.34
N PHE A 47 34.11 13.10 -11.54
CA PHE A 47 32.76 13.18 -12.09
C PHE A 47 31.78 12.14 -11.52
N VAL A 48 32.31 11.17 -10.79
CA VAL A 48 31.51 10.23 -10.01
C VAL A 48 31.45 10.69 -8.56
N LEU A 49 32.57 11.16 -8.00
CA LEU A 49 32.69 11.41 -6.56
C LEU A 49 32.21 12.79 -6.14
N GLU A 50 32.34 13.81 -6.99
CA GLU A 50 32.30 15.21 -6.56
C GLU A 50 31.51 16.14 -7.49
N LYS A 51 31.60 15.97 -8.81
CA LYS A 51 31.17 16.99 -9.78
C LYS A 51 30.28 16.45 -10.90
N ASP A 52 29.14 17.10 -11.12
CA ASP A 52 28.28 16.81 -12.27
C ASP A 52 28.87 17.34 -13.59
N THR A 53 28.48 16.73 -14.70
CA THR A 53 28.92 17.08 -16.07
C THR A 53 27.76 17.48 -16.98
N ILE A 54 26.69 18.01 -16.38
CA ILE A 54 25.43 18.36 -17.06
C ILE A 54 25.65 19.37 -18.19
N ASN A 55 25.19 19.02 -19.39
CA ASN A 55 25.09 19.91 -20.54
C ASN A 55 23.85 19.56 -21.36
N GLY A 56 22.80 20.39 -21.26
CA GLY A 56 21.50 20.09 -21.86
C GLY A 56 20.92 18.77 -21.30
N GLY A 57 20.51 17.87 -22.20
CA GLY A 57 20.02 16.53 -21.83
C GLY A 57 21.12 15.51 -21.54
N CYS A 58 22.39 15.88 -21.70
CA CYS A 58 23.54 14.99 -21.58
C CYS A 58 24.32 15.21 -20.28
N GLY A 59 25.01 14.19 -19.80
CA GLY A 59 25.94 14.25 -18.67
C GLY A 59 25.77 13.11 -17.66
N GLN A 60 26.51 13.22 -16.57
CA GLN A 60 26.56 12.30 -15.44
C GLN A 60 26.29 13.11 -14.16
N LEU A 61 25.52 12.53 -13.23
CA LEU A 61 25.48 13.02 -11.85
C LEU A 61 26.53 12.33 -11.01
N ALA A 62 27.22 13.11 -10.19
CA ALA A 62 28.06 12.59 -9.13
C ALA A 62 27.19 11.98 -8.00
N LEU A 63 27.82 11.22 -7.11
CA LEU A 63 27.16 10.57 -5.97
C LEU A 63 26.43 11.55 -5.04
N PRO A 64 26.95 12.76 -4.71
CA PRO A 64 26.21 13.73 -3.91
C PRO A 64 24.86 14.11 -4.55
N SER A 65 24.89 14.53 -5.83
CA SER A 65 23.69 14.86 -6.61
C SER A 65 22.75 13.67 -6.78
N THR A 66 23.30 12.46 -6.95
CA THR A 66 22.52 11.23 -7.07
C THR A 66 21.74 10.94 -5.80
N VAL A 67 22.40 11.00 -4.65
CA VAL A 67 21.77 10.75 -3.34
C VAL A 67 20.68 11.78 -3.06
N GLU A 68 20.96 13.06 -3.29
CA GLU A 68 20.00 14.14 -3.08
C GLU A 68 18.76 14.00 -3.99
N LYS A 69 19.00 13.81 -5.30
CA LYS A 69 17.93 13.86 -6.30
C LYS A 69 17.13 12.56 -6.38
N TRP A 70 17.80 11.41 -6.35
CA TRP A 70 17.21 10.13 -6.76
C TRP A 70 17.00 9.12 -5.64
N LEU A 71 17.59 9.31 -4.46
CA LEU A 71 17.34 8.44 -3.32
C LEU A 71 16.44 9.12 -2.29
N THR A 72 15.57 8.32 -1.69
CA THR A 72 14.89 8.65 -0.44
C THR A 72 15.86 8.52 0.74
N PRO A 73 15.55 9.09 1.93
CA PRO A 73 16.45 9.01 3.09
C PRO A 73 16.80 7.58 3.53
N ASP A 74 15.91 6.61 3.32
CA ASP A 74 16.13 5.19 3.59
C ASP A 74 16.68 4.41 2.37
N GLY A 75 16.92 5.09 1.24
CA GLY A 75 17.66 4.55 0.11
C GLY A 75 16.81 3.97 -1.02
N HIS A 76 15.48 4.04 -0.96
CA HIS A 76 14.64 3.70 -2.11
C HIS A 76 14.88 4.66 -3.27
N TRP A 77 14.99 4.15 -4.49
CA TRP A 77 15.12 4.93 -5.72
C TRP A 77 13.82 5.64 -6.09
N LYS A 78 13.85 6.93 -6.46
CA LYS A 78 12.66 7.78 -6.67
C LYS A 78 11.96 7.55 -8.03
N GLU A 79 11.75 6.28 -8.38
CA GLU A 79 10.91 5.79 -9.49
C GLU A 79 10.10 4.57 -8.99
N PRO A 80 9.12 4.05 -9.76
CA PRO A 80 8.37 2.86 -9.36
C PRO A 80 9.25 1.71 -8.85
N GLY A 81 8.76 0.94 -7.88
CA GLY A 81 9.56 -0.06 -7.16
C GLY A 81 10.34 -1.01 -8.09
N GLY A 82 9.75 -1.48 -9.18
CA GLY A 82 10.45 -2.37 -10.10
C GLY A 82 11.66 -1.76 -10.82
N TYR A 83 11.81 -0.43 -10.85
CA TYR A 83 13.02 0.22 -11.33
C TYR A 83 14.17 0.16 -10.34
N HIS A 84 13.92 0.10 -9.03
CA HIS A 84 14.95 0.29 -7.99
C HIS A 84 16.24 -0.50 -8.24
N ASN A 85 16.13 -1.80 -8.50
CA ASN A 85 17.28 -2.68 -8.68
C ASN A 85 18.20 -2.27 -9.85
N TYR A 86 17.66 -1.70 -10.94
CA TYR A 86 18.44 -1.44 -12.16
C TYR A 86 19.51 -0.34 -11.99
N PRO A 87 19.18 0.90 -11.58
CA PRO A 87 20.17 1.93 -11.28
C PRO A 87 20.93 1.63 -9.98
N VAL A 88 20.24 1.20 -8.91
CA VAL A 88 20.88 0.98 -7.60
C VAL A 88 21.94 -0.12 -7.67
N GLY A 89 21.65 -1.24 -8.34
CA GLY A 89 22.62 -2.33 -8.48
C GLY A 89 23.93 -1.85 -9.14
N ASN A 90 23.83 -1.03 -10.20
CA ASN A 90 25.00 -0.47 -10.88
C ASN A 90 25.76 0.54 -10.01
N LEU A 91 25.04 1.41 -9.29
CA LEU A 91 25.66 2.33 -8.34
C LEU A 91 26.37 1.60 -7.20
N LEU A 92 25.81 0.48 -6.71
CA LEU A 92 26.44 -0.33 -5.67
C LEU A 92 27.67 -1.07 -6.17
N VAL A 93 27.64 -1.63 -7.39
CA VAL A 93 28.83 -2.22 -8.03
C VAL A 93 29.93 -1.17 -8.22
N ALA A 94 29.57 0.03 -8.69
CA ALA A 94 30.48 1.16 -8.81
C ALA A 94 31.08 1.54 -7.45
N SER A 95 30.23 1.63 -6.41
CA SER A 95 30.64 1.96 -5.04
C SER A 95 31.57 0.92 -4.45
N LEU A 96 31.32 -0.37 -4.68
CA LEU A 96 32.20 -1.46 -4.25
C LEU A 96 33.58 -1.37 -4.91
N ALA A 97 33.64 -1.05 -6.21
CA ALA A 97 34.90 -0.85 -6.91
C ALA A 97 35.68 0.34 -6.33
N LEU A 98 35.00 1.45 -6.03
CA LEU A 98 35.59 2.63 -5.38
C LEU A 98 36.10 2.30 -3.96
N GLU A 99 35.30 1.60 -3.15
CA GLU A 99 35.66 1.13 -1.81
C GLU A 99 36.91 0.25 -1.79
N LYS A 100 37.04 -0.65 -2.76
CA LYS A 100 38.24 -1.48 -2.95
C LYS A 100 39.47 -0.69 -3.42
N ASN A 101 39.28 0.54 -3.90
CA ASN A 101 40.34 1.45 -4.34
C ASN A 101 40.57 2.63 -3.37
N GLY A 102 40.11 2.50 -2.11
CA GLY A 102 40.41 3.45 -1.04
C GLY A 102 39.46 4.65 -0.94
N PHE A 103 38.35 4.66 -1.68
CA PHE A 103 37.32 5.70 -1.56
C PHE A 103 36.24 5.27 -0.55
N ASP A 104 36.00 6.11 0.45
CA ASP A 104 35.01 5.88 1.50
C ASP A 104 33.61 6.30 1.02
N VAL A 105 32.93 5.43 0.27
CA VAL A 105 31.65 5.72 -0.37
C VAL A 105 30.49 5.43 0.59
N PHE A 106 30.47 4.25 1.20
CA PHE A 106 29.31 3.81 1.99
C PHE A 106 29.08 4.65 3.25
N ARG A 107 30.15 5.11 3.93
CA ARG A 107 30.00 6.00 5.09
C ARG A 107 29.66 7.44 4.69
N LYS A 108 30.18 7.92 3.55
CA LYS A 108 29.87 9.28 3.05
C LYS A 108 28.44 9.39 2.49
N PHE A 109 27.91 8.31 1.94
CA PHE A 109 26.59 8.29 1.28
C PHE A 109 25.69 7.20 1.90
N PRO A 110 25.20 7.40 3.13
CA PRO A 110 24.42 6.39 3.86
C PRO A 110 23.12 6.00 3.16
N ALA A 111 22.45 6.92 2.46
CA ALA A 111 21.25 6.57 1.67
C ALA A 111 21.58 5.60 0.53
N LEU A 112 22.73 5.75 -0.14
CA LEU A 112 23.19 4.81 -1.16
C LEU A 112 23.56 3.45 -0.55
N PHE A 113 24.19 3.44 0.63
CA PHE A 113 24.43 2.21 1.37
C PHE A 113 23.10 1.49 1.68
N ARG A 114 22.10 2.20 2.23
CA ARG A 114 20.78 1.62 2.56
C ARG A 114 19.97 1.20 1.35
N ALA A 115 20.22 1.79 0.18
CA ALA A 115 19.62 1.37 -1.08
C ALA A 115 19.85 -0.12 -1.40
N SER A 116 20.89 -0.74 -0.82
CA SER A 116 21.15 -2.18 -0.92
C SER A 116 20.04 -3.09 -0.40
N TYR A 117 19.14 -2.60 0.48
CA TYR A 117 18.08 -3.39 1.09
C TYR A 117 16.72 -2.68 1.23
N ALA A 118 16.65 -1.39 0.87
CA ALA A 118 15.49 -0.54 1.08
C ALA A 118 14.19 -1.07 0.43
N MET A 119 14.27 -1.75 -0.72
CA MET A 119 13.08 -2.16 -1.46
C MET A 119 12.26 -3.22 -0.71
N LEU A 120 12.91 -4.05 0.12
CA LEU A 120 12.23 -5.10 0.88
C LEU A 120 11.17 -4.52 1.83
N LYS A 121 11.43 -3.36 2.45
CA LYS A 121 10.50 -2.63 3.32
C LYS A 121 9.13 -2.38 2.68
N TYR A 122 9.11 -2.19 1.36
CA TYR A 122 7.93 -1.85 0.56
C TYR A 122 7.28 -3.04 -0.14
N SER A 123 7.84 -4.24 0.00
CA SER A 123 7.31 -5.45 -0.62
C SER A 123 6.05 -5.97 0.08
N PHE A 124 5.21 -6.66 -0.69
CA PHE A 124 4.19 -7.56 -0.19
C PHE A 124 4.82 -8.77 0.50
N PRO A 125 4.06 -9.51 1.32
CA PRO A 125 4.55 -10.73 1.98
C PRO A 125 5.08 -11.81 1.03
N ASN A 126 4.72 -11.80 -0.27
CA ASN A 126 5.33 -12.65 -1.30
C ASN A 126 6.67 -12.12 -1.85
N LEU A 127 7.28 -11.13 -1.17
CA LEU A 127 8.57 -10.51 -1.49
C LEU A 127 8.59 -9.71 -2.80
N THR A 128 7.43 -9.37 -3.37
CA THR A 128 7.33 -8.52 -4.57
C THR A 128 6.87 -7.11 -4.22
N VAL A 129 7.26 -6.10 -4.99
CA VAL A 129 6.77 -4.72 -4.82
C VAL A 129 5.45 -4.46 -5.55
N GLY A 130 4.83 -3.32 -5.21
CA GLY A 130 3.70 -2.75 -5.93
C GLY A 130 3.99 -2.49 -7.40
N ALA A 131 2.96 -2.64 -8.24
CA ALA A 131 3.07 -2.50 -9.69
C ALA A 131 2.63 -1.11 -10.19
N PHE A 132 2.56 -0.12 -9.32
CA PHE A 132 2.16 1.23 -9.68
C PHE A 132 3.17 1.91 -10.62
N GLY A 133 2.69 2.57 -11.67
CA GLY A 133 3.54 3.22 -12.67
C GLY A 133 4.13 2.25 -13.69
N ASP A 134 5.14 2.72 -14.42
CA ASP A 134 5.79 2.05 -15.56
C ASP A 134 6.65 0.84 -15.16
N THR A 135 6.08 -0.09 -14.40
CA THR A 135 6.84 -1.17 -13.75
C THR A 135 6.18 -2.54 -13.88
N GLY A 136 6.90 -3.54 -13.39
CA GLY A 136 6.42 -4.89 -13.12
C GLY A 136 6.66 -5.24 -11.65
N ARG A 137 6.37 -6.48 -11.25
CA ARG A 137 6.66 -6.95 -9.90
C ARG A 137 8.08 -7.47 -9.79
N SER A 138 8.95 -6.74 -9.09
CA SER A 138 10.31 -7.17 -8.76
C SER A 138 10.43 -7.53 -7.27
N SER A 139 11.47 -8.27 -6.93
CA SER A 139 11.91 -8.52 -5.56
C SER A 139 13.24 -7.82 -5.29
N GLN A 140 13.56 -7.57 -4.01
CA GLN A 140 14.84 -6.99 -3.60
C GLN A 140 16.01 -7.77 -4.22
N SER A 141 16.92 -7.09 -4.92
CA SER A 141 18.14 -7.74 -5.42
C SER A 141 18.99 -8.22 -4.26
N ALA A 142 19.22 -9.53 -4.21
CA ALA A 142 20.08 -10.14 -3.21
C ALA A 142 21.56 -9.82 -3.47
N GLU A 143 21.98 -9.61 -4.72
CA GLU A 143 23.33 -9.16 -5.06
C GLU A 143 23.60 -7.75 -4.51
N SER A 144 22.60 -6.87 -4.57
CA SER A 144 22.70 -5.54 -3.98
C SER A 144 22.85 -5.65 -2.46
N LEU A 145 22.10 -6.55 -1.83
CA LEU A 145 22.19 -6.84 -0.40
C LEU A 145 23.54 -7.45 0.01
N GLU A 146 24.11 -8.36 -0.77
CA GLU A 146 25.46 -8.90 -0.57
C GLU A 146 26.51 -7.78 -0.57
N ILE A 147 26.43 -6.82 -1.50
CA ILE A 147 27.32 -5.65 -1.52
C ILE A 147 27.13 -4.81 -0.25
N GLY A 148 25.88 -4.61 0.17
CA GLY A 148 25.55 -3.93 1.42
C GLY A 148 26.16 -4.63 2.64
N LEU A 149 26.08 -5.96 2.73
CA LEU A 149 26.62 -6.74 3.84
C LEU A 149 28.14 -6.58 3.99
N ILE A 150 28.88 -6.45 2.88
CA ILE A 150 30.32 -6.12 2.91
C ILE A 150 30.54 -4.80 3.67
N GLY A 151 29.79 -3.76 3.31
CA GLY A 151 29.86 -2.46 3.96
C GLY A 151 29.44 -2.52 5.43
N ALA A 152 28.38 -3.28 5.73
CA ALA A 152 27.87 -3.44 7.08
C ALA A 152 28.90 -4.09 8.01
N VAL A 153 29.56 -5.17 7.56
CA VAL A 153 30.61 -5.85 8.31
C VAL A 153 31.86 -4.98 8.42
N LYS A 154 32.34 -4.39 7.31
CA LYS A 154 33.55 -3.55 7.28
C LYS A 154 33.46 -2.38 8.26
N TYR A 155 32.28 -1.78 8.40
CA TYR A 155 32.06 -0.57 9.19
C TYR A 155 31.27 -0.79 10.49
N ASN A 156 30.99 -2.04 10.86
CA ASN A 156 30.21 -2.39 12.06
C ASN A 156 28.87 -1.63 12.15
N GLN A 157 28.12 -1.66 11.05
CA GLN A 157 26.85 -0.92 10.94
C GLN A 157 25.75 -1.56 11.81
N PRO A 158 24.94 -0.75 12.50
CA PRO A 158 23.83 -1.25 13.31
C PRO A 158 22.77 -1.99 12.48
N GLU A 159 22.64 -1.65 11.19
CA GLU A 159 21.68 -2.28 10.28
C GLU A 159 22.04 -3.73 9.90
N LEU A 160 23.22 -4.23 10.29
CA LEU A 160 23.69 -5.59 9.96
C LEU A 160 22.66 -6.68 10.34
N LEU A 161 22.04 -6.59 11.52
CA LEU A 161 21.06 -7.60 11.97
C LEU A 161 19.82 -7.65 11.07
N GLU A 162 19.31 -6.48 10.67
CA GLU A 162 18.17 -6.37 9.75
C GLU A 162 18.55 -6.87 8.34
N MET A 163 19.75 -6.56 7.87
CA MET A 163 20.24 -7.01 6.56
C MET A 163 20.41 -8.53 6.49
N LEU A 164 20.92 -9.16 7.57
CA LEU A 164 20.99 -10.62 7.66
C LEU A 164 19.59 -11.25 7.67
N ALA A 165 18.66 -10.68 8.42
CA ALA A 165 17.26 -11.12 8.45
C ALA A 165 16.57 -10.97 7.08
N SER A 166 16.86 -9.88 6.38
CA SER A 166 16.40 -9.61 5.01
C SER A 166 16.94 -10.65 4.03
N MET A 167 18.24 -10.95 4.11
CA MET A 167 18.87 -11.97 3.27
C MET A 167 18.25 -13.34 3.52
N LYS A 168 18.03 -13.70 4.79
CA LYS A 168 17.32 -14.93 5.14
C LYS A 168 15.95 -15.00 4.50
N LYS A 169 15.16 -13.92 4.50
CA LYS A 169 13.85 -13.90 3.81
C LYS A 169 13.97 -14.13 2.30
N LEU A 170 14.96 -13.54 1.64
CA LEU A 170 15.17 -13.74 0.19
C LEU A 170 15.59 -15.19 -0.13
N MET A 171 16.43 -15.80 0.71
CA MET A 171 16.84 -17.20 0.55
C MET A 171 15.69 -18.18 0.82
N ASP A 172 14.98 -18.01 1.95
CA ASP A 172 13.85 -18.85 2.34
C ASP A 172 12.69 -18.76 1.32
N GLY A 173 12.49 -17.57 0.73
CA GLY A 173 11.51 -17.33 -0.32
C GLY A 173 11.94 -17.82 -1.72
N GLY A 174 13.13 -18.41 -1.85
CA GLY A 174 13.65 -18.91 -3.13
C GLY A 174 14.05 -17.84 -4.13
N ILE A 175 14.12 -16.56 -3.71
CA ILE A 175 14.54 -15.43 -4.55
C ILE A 175 16.05 -15.48 -4.80
N TYR A 176 16.82 -15.99 -3.84
CA TYR A 176 18.28 -16.01 -3.91
C TYR A 176 18.87 -17.42 -3.72
N GLN A 177 19.79 -17.78 -4.62
CA GLN A 177 20.64 -18.96 -4.54
C GLN A 177 22.09 -18.50 -4.68
N ARG A 178 22.80 -18.46 -3.56
CA ARG A 178 24.11 -17.80 -3.45
C ARG A 178 25.16 -18.39 -4.38
N GLU A 179 25.12 -19.70 -4.59
CA GLU A 179 25.99 -20.45 -5.50
C GLU A 179 25.87 -20.01 -6.97
N LYS A 180 24.80 -19.28 -7.32
CA LYS A 180 24.56 -18.73 -8.66
C LYS A 180 25.01 -17.27 -8.83
N SER A 181 25.68 -16.69 -7.83
CA SER A 181 26.12 -15.27 -7.81
C SER A 181 27.26 -14.92 -8.79
N GLY A 182 27.80 -15.90 -9.51
CA GLY A 182 28.77 -15.70 -10.59
C GLY A 182 30.10 -15.10 -10.12
N MET A 183 30.82 -14.45 -11.04
CA MET A 183 32.18 -13.95 -10.79
C MET A 183 32.23 -12.83 -9.74
N LEU A 184 31.24 -11.94 -9.74
CA LEU A 184 31.16 -10.88 -8.74
C LEU A 184 31.01 -11.49 -7.34
N GLY A 185 30.13 -12.48 -7.18
CA GLY A 185 29.97 -13.17 -5.91
C GLY A 185 31.22 -13.91 -5.48
N LEU A 186 31.83 -14.67 -6.40
CA LEU A 186 33.04 -15.44 -6.14
C LEU A 186 34.24 -14.59 -5.67
N LEU A 187 34.43 -13.41 -6.27
CA LEU A 187 35.61 -12.58 -6.03
C LEU A 187 35.40 -11.47 -5.00
N CYS A 188 34.16 -11.08 -4.72
CA CYS A 188 33.88 -9.87 -3.96
C CYS A 188 32.97 -10.02 -2.75
N PHE A 189 32.08 -11.00 -2.69
CA PHE A 189 31.16 -11.13 -1.56
C PHE A 189 31.89 -11.62 -0.29
N LEU A 190 31.22 -11.49 0.85
CA LEU A 190 31.72 -12.07 2.10
C LEU A 190 31.88 -13.59 1.91
N PRO A 191 32.91 -14.24 2.49
CA PRO A 191 33.08 -15.68 2.36
C PRO A 191 31.84 -16.43 2.89
N GLU A 192 31.27 -15.95 3.99
CA GLU A 192 30.09 -16.53 4.63
C GLU A 192 29.09 -15.42 4.99
N ILE A 193 27.80 -15.73 4.89
CA ILE A 193 26.73 -14.91 5.46
C ILE A 193 26.47 -15.44 6.86
N GLN A 194 26.58 -14.59 7.87
CA GLN A 194 26.25 -14.98 9.24
C GLN A 194 24.78 -15.36 9.36
N GLU A 195 24.46 -16.32 10.22
CA GLU A 195 23.07 -16.68 10.48
C GLU A 195 22.30 -15.51 11.09
N ALA A 196 21.11 -15.23 10.57
CA ALA A 196 20.23 -14.21 11.09
C ALA A 196 19.72 -14.63 12.49
N LYS A 197 19.92 -13.77 13.49
CA LYS A 197 19.46 -14.02 14.87
C LYS A 197 17.97 -13.71 15.09
N THR A 198 17.36 -13.01 14.14
CA THR A 198 15.97 -12.55 14.20
C THR A 198 15.32 -12.68 12.83
N ASP A 199 14.00 -12.85 12.81
CA ASP A 199 13.22 -12.74 11.58
C ASP A 199 13.04 -11.30 11.16
N TYR A 200 13.06 -11.05 9.85
CA TYR A 200 12.75 -9.72 9.30
C TYR A 200 11.31 -9.34 9.63
N GLN A 201 11.13 -8.14 10.19
CA GLN A 201 9.83 -7.59 10.53
C GLN A 201 9.51 -6.45 9.56
N TRP A 202 8.50 -6.64 8.73
CA TRP A 202 7.96 -5.52 7.96
C TRP A 202 7.27 -4.51 8.89
N PRO A 203 7.39 -3.21 8.60
CA PRO A 203 6.60 -2.23 9.33
C PRO A 203 5.11 -2.43 9.02
N ARG A 204 4.28 -2.17 10.05
CA ARG A 204 2.80 -2.24 9.94
C ARG A 204 2.30 -1.32 8.83
N THR A 205 2.87 -0.12 8.75
CA THR A 205 2.54 0.89 7.75
C THR A 205 3.82 1.52 7.21
N GLY A 206 3.75 2.02 5.98
CA GLY A 206 4.91 2.61 5.30
C GLY A 206 4.48 3.68 4.31
N THR A 207 5.43 4.55 3.95
CA THR A 207 5.24 5.56 2.90
C THR A 207 6.42 5.63 1.93
N LEU A 208 6.13 5.76 0.64
CA LEU A 208 7.07 6.31 -0.35
C LEU A 208 6.60 7.72 -0.71
N GLU A 209 7.22 8.71 -0.09
CA GLU A 209 6.74 10.10 -0.12
C GLU A 209 6.68 10.68 -1.54
N PHE A 210 7.68 10.42 -2.39
CA PHE A 210 7.73 10.95 -3.76
C PHE A 210 6.56 10.43 -4.63
N ALA A 211 6.08 9.22 -4.35
CA ALA A 211 4.99 8.58 -5.09
C ALA A 211 3.64 8.71 -4.37
N ARG A 212 3.61 9.29 -3.15
CA ARG A 212 2.47 9.26 -2.24
C ARG A 212 1.86 7.86 -2.12
N PHE A 213 2.72 6.87 -1.95
CA PHE A 213 2.29 5.49 -1.75
C PHE A 213 2.19 5.21 -0.25
N PHE A 214 0.98 4.96 0.24
CA PHE A 214 0.73 4.62 1.64
C PHE A 214 0.29 3.17 1.73
N LEU A 215 1.02 2.37 2.50
CA LEU A 215 0.75 0.94 2.64
C LEU A 215 0.40 0.56 4.08
N GLN A 216 -0.39 -0.50 4.22
CA GLN A 216 -0.79 -1.10 5.48
C GLN A 216 -0.68 -2.63 5.39
N ARG A 217 -0.20 -3.29 6.43
CA ARG A 217 -0.09 -4.75 6.54
C ARG A 217 -0.79 -5.25 7.78
N ASN A 218 -1.53 -6.35 7.70
CA ASN A 218 -1.94 -7.13 8.86
C ASN A 218 -1.36 -8.54 8.77
N GLY A 219 -0.32 -8.78 9.56
CA GLY A 219 0.48 -10.01 9.50
C GLY A 219 1.52 -9.99 8.37
N THR A 220 2.52 -10.84 8.51
CA THR A 220 3.65 -10.98 7.57
C THR A 220 3.74 -12.38 6.94
N ASP A 221 2.85 -13.29 7.35
CA ASP A 221 2.74 -14.61 6.75
C ASP A 221 2.19 -14.48 5.32
N PRO A 222 2.80 -15.10 4.30
CA PRO A 222 2.34 -14.98 2.92
C PRO A 222 0.89 -15.45 2.70
N LYS A 223 0.44 -16.47 3.43
CA LYS A 223 -0.87 -17.10 3.18
C LYS A 223 -2.01 -16.39 3.91
N THR A 224 -1.76 -15.87 5.10
CA THR A 224 -2.76 -15.29 6.00
C THR A 224 -2.58 -13.79 6.22
N GLY A 225 -1.47 -13.23 5.77
CA GLY A 225 -1.20 -11.79 5.79
C GLY A 225 -2.10 -11.06 4.81
N LEU A 226 -2.57 -9.89 5.24
CA LEU A 226 -3.27 -8.93 4.40
C LEU A 226 -2.36 -7.73 4.18
N MET A 227 -2.34 -7.18 2.97
CA MET A 227 -1.72 -5.88 2.72
C MET A 227 -2.54 -5.09 1.73
N VAL A 228 -2.66 -3.78 1.95
CA VAL A 228 -3.23 -2.83 0.99
C VAL A 228 -2.27 -1.68 0.80
N GLY A 229 -2.16 -1.20 -0.43
CA GLY A 229 -1.46 0.03 -0.74
C GLY A 229 -2.34 0.95 -1.56
N VAL A 230 -2.32 2.25 -1.26
CA VAL A 230 -2.96 3.31 -2.06
C VAL A 230 -1.91 4.28 -2.58
N GLN A 231 -2.01 4.64 -3.86
CA GLN A 231 -0.99 5.42 -4.56
C GLN A 231 -1.61 6.42 -5.52
N GLY A 232 -1.04 7.63 -5.58
CA GLY A 232 -1.38 8.63 -6.60
C GLY A 232 -0.49 9.87 -6.52
N ALA A 233 0.41 10.05 -7.48
CA ALA A 233 1.29 11.23 -7.53
C ALA A 233 1.92 11.44 -8.90
N THR A 234 2.35 12.68 -9.14
CA THR A 234 3.20 13.07 -10.26
C THR A 234 4.66 12.84 -9.90
N TYR A 235 5.32 11.94 -10.61
CA TYR A 235 6.76 11.65 -10.48
C TYR A 235 7.24 10.97 -11.78
N ASN A 236 8.55 10.70 -11.94
CA ASN A 236 8.99 10.04 -13.17
C ASN A 236 8.38 8.65 -13.30
N HIS A 237 7.95 8.25 -14.50
CA HIS A 237 7.36 6.93 -14.75
C HIS A 237 6.02 6.65 -14.02
N ASN A 238 5.29 7.68 -13.58
CA ASN A 238 3.96 7.50 -13.00
C ASN A 238 2.88 7.21 -14.05
N HIS A 239 1.72 6.69 -13.61
CA HIS A 239 0.51 6.54 -14.41
C HIS A 239 -0.53 7.61 -14.07
N CYS A 240 -1.57 7.70 -14.90
CA CYS A 240 -2.79 8.43 -14.58
C CYS A 240 -3.75 7.49 -13.84
N ASN A 241 -3.60 7.38 -12.52
CA ASN A 241 -4.24 6.32 -11.75
C ASN A 241 -5.09 6.82 -10.56
N GLY A 242 -5.16 8.14 -10.34
CA GLY A 242 -5.94 8.72 -9.25
C GLY A 242 -5.48 8.22 -7.88
N MET A 243 -6.43 7.79 -7.05
CA MET A 243 -6.15 7.09 -5.79
C MET A 243 -6.17 5.57 -6.02
N ALA A 244 -5.28 5.02 -6.83
CA ALA A 244 -5.27 3.58 -7.17
C ALA A 244 -4.90 2.71 -5.96
N MET A 245 -5.46 1.49 -5.89
CA MET A 245 -5.15 0.52 -4.84
C MET A 245 -4.70 -0.86 -5.34
N GLU A 246 -3.89 -1.55 -4.54
CA GLU A 246 -3.61 -2.98 -4.68
C GLU A 246 -3.94 -3.74 -3.38
N LEU A 247 -4.47 -4.95 -3.49
CA LEU A 247 -4.90 -5.81 -2.37
C LEU A 247 -4.20 -7.17 -2.42
N TYR A 248 -3.52 -7.55 -1.33
CA TYR A 248 -2.78 -8.80 -1.18
C TYR A 248 -3.47 -9.78 -0.23
N GLY A 249 -3.59 -11.04 -0.62
CA GLY A 249 -4.02 -12.09 0.30
C GLY A 249 -3.81 -13.47 -0.32
N LEU A 250 -3.78 -14.50 0.53
CA LEU A 250 -3.65 -15.90 0.10
C LEU A 250 -2.39 -16.17 -0.75
N GLY A 251 -1.29 -15.47 -0.47
CA GLY A 251 -0.01 -15.68 -1.15
C GLY A 251 0.25 -14.76 -2.34
N GLU A 252 -0.73 -13.98 -2.81
CA GLU A 252 -0.63 -13.23 -4.07
C GLU A 252 -1.27 -11.83 -3.97
N VAL A 253 -0.85 -10.92 -4.87
CA VAL A 253 -1.55 -9.65 -5.06
C VAL A 253 -2.78 -9.90 -5.94
N LEU A 254 -3.95 -9.95 -5.30
CA LEU A 254 -5.22 -10.30 -5.93
C LEU A 254 -5.81 -9.08 -6.66
N GLY A 255 -6.09 -8.01 -5.90
CA GLY A 255 -6.56 -6.74 -6.46
C GLY A 255 -5.36 -6.02 -7.04
N ILE A 256 -5.23 -6.02 -8.36
CA ILE A 256 -3.94 -5.81 -9.03
C ILE A 256 -3.93 -4.56 -9.90
N ASP A 257 -2.78 -3.90 -9.97
CA ASP A 257 -2.48 -2.90 -11.00
C ASP A 257 -1.87 -3.56 -12.25
N ALA A 258 -2.28 -3.12 -13.44
CA ALA A 258 -1.82 -3.68 -14.70
C ALA A 258 -0.33 -3.43 -14.99
N GLY A 259 0.25 -2.38 -14.39
CA GLY A 259 1.63 -1.95 -14.62
C GLY A 259 1.88 -1.58 -16.09
N THR A 260 3.06 -1.93 -16.61
CA THR A 260 3.44 -1.56 -17.98
C THR A 260 2.72 -2.39 -19.04
N GLY A 261 2.35 -1.74 -20.15
CA GLY A 261 1.81 -2.40 -21.34
C GLY A 261 2.85 -3.21 -22.14
N PRO A 262 2.70 -3.33 -23.47
CA PRO A 262 3.69 -4.02 -24.30
C PRO A 262 5.11 -3.45 -24.15
N ASN A 263 5.23 -2.12 -24.25
CA ASN A 263 6.40 -1.30 -23.92
C ASN A 263 5.93 0.16 -23.74
N TYR A 264 6.80 1.05 -23.26
CA TYR A 264 6.44 2.44 -22.97
C TYR A 264 5.96 3.21 -24.21
N GLU A 265 6.49 2.93 -25.40
CA GLU A 265 6.16 3.65 -26.63
C GLU A 265 4.85 3.20 -27.29
N HIS A 266 4.37 2.01 -26.90
CA HIS A 266 3.22 1.40 -27.53
C HIS A 266 1.94 2.23 -27.31
N PRO A 267 1.10 2.48 -28.35
CA PRO A 267 -0.15 3.23 -28.20
C PRO A 267 -1.08 2.69 -27.11
N LEU A 268 -1.16 1.37 -26.94
CA LEU A 268 -1.93 0.76 -25.85
C LEU A 268 -1.43 1.15 -24.47
N HIS A 269 -0.13 1.33 -24.27
CA HIS A 269 0.38 1.77 -22.98
C HIS A 269 -0.15 3.17 -22.65
N ARG A 270 0.00 4.09 -23.61
CA ARG A 270 -0.50 5.47 -23.49
C ARG A 270 -2.00 5.59 -23.33
N ASN A 271 -2.77 4.74 -24.00
CA ASN A 271 -4.23 4.88 -24.09
C ASN A 271 -5.01 4.00 -23.11
N TYR A 272 -4.35 3.05 -22.45
CA TYR A 272 -4.99 2.13 -21.49
C TYR A 272 -4.15 1.93 -20.24
N TYR A 273 -2.98 1.30 -20.34
CA TYR A 273 -2.22 0.86 -19.16
C TYR A 273 -1.75 2.02 -18.26
N SER A 274 -1.53 3.20 -18.83
CA SER A 274 -1.19 4.40 -18.08
C SER A 274 -2.38 5.32 -17.82
N GLN A 275 -3.61 4.84 -18.07
CA GLN A 275 -4.86 5.61 -17.94
C GLN A 275 -5.76 4.99 -16.88
N TRP A 276 -6.67 5.80 -16.36
CA TRP A 276 -7.43 5.51 -15.15
C TRP A 276 -8.25 4.21 -15.21
N ALA A 277 -8.74 3.81 -16.39
CA ALA A 277 -9.52 2.59 -16.55
C ALA A 277 -8.70 1.30 -16.32
N ALA A 278 -7.37 1.36 -16.29
CA ALA A 278 -6.52 0.20 -15.98
C ALA A 278 -6.21 0.04 -14.48
N HIS A 279 -6.76 0.92 -13.63
CA HIS A 279 -6.40 1.01 -12.20
C HIS A 279 -7.63 0.84 -11.28
N ASN A 280 -7.39 0.42 -10.04
CA ASN A 280 -8.44 0.23 -9.03
C ASN A 280 -8.76 1.56 -8.31
N THR A 281 -9.55 2.41 -8.95
CA THR A 281 -9.78 3.83 -8.59
C THR A 281 -11.21 4.27 -8.97
N VAL A 282 -11.55 5.54 -8.75
CA VAL A 282 -12.80 6.14 -9.28
C VAL A 282 -12.51 7.12 -10.40
N VAL A 283 -13.08 6.88 -11.57
CA VAL A 283 -13.02 7.77 -12.73
C VAL A 283 -14.19 8.75 -12.69
N ALA A 284 -13.89 10.05 -12.74
CA ALA A 284 -14.90 11.11 -12.77
C ALA A 284 -15.26 11.48 -14.22
N ALA A 285 -16.56 11.70 -14.47
CA ALA A 285 -17.15 12.12 -15.74
C ALA A 285 -16.75 11.29 -16.98
N GLY A 286 -16.21 10.07 -16.80
CA GLY A 286 -15.60 9.30 -17.90
C GLY A 286 -14.47 10.04 -18.62
N MET A 287 -13.76 10.95 -17.94
CA MET A 287 -12.77 11.85 -18.52
C MET A 287 -11.48 12.02 -17.70
N SER A 288 -11.39 11.44 -16.50
CA SER A 288 -10.17 11.53 -15.68
C SER A 288 -8.93 11.12 -16.48
N SER A 289 -7.95 12.02 -16.53
CA SER A 289 -6.71 11.83 -17.29
C SER A 289 -5.63 12.80 -16.81
N SER A 290 -4.42 12.70 -17.36
CA SER A 290 -3.46 13.81 -17.21
C SER A 290 -3.89 15.00 -18.05
N VAL A 291 -3.92 16.20 -17.44
CA VAL A 291 -3.92 17.48 -18.17
C VAL A 291 -2.72 17.52 -19.14
N PRO A 292 -2.87 18.11 -20.36
CA PRO A 292 -2.39 17.54 -21.62
C PRO A 292 -0.97 16.94 -21.58
N PHE A 293 -0.85 15.68 -22.02
CA PHE A 293 0.40 14.92 -22.10
C PHE A 293 0.69 14.49 -23.54
N SER A 294 1.92 14.72 -23.99
CA SER A 294 2.46 14.23 -25.27
C SER A 294 3.74 13.44 -25.00
N GLY A 295 3.62 12.13 -24.83
CA GLY A 295 4.76 11.26 -24.54
C GLY A 295 4.28 9.83 -24.26
N SER A 296 5.22 8.90 -24.12
CA SER A 296 4.90 7.48 -23.90
C SER A 296 5.55 6.93 -22.62
N ALA A 297 6.76 7.43 -22.30
CA ALA A 297 7.45 7.27 -21.02
C ALA A 297 7.56 8.63 -20.31
N GLY A 298 7.64 8.62 -18.98
CA GLY A 298 7.94 9.81 -18.15
C GLY A 298 6.76 10.38 -17.37
N THR A 299 6.97 11.57 -16.81
CA THR A 299 6.08 12.22 -15.84
C THR A 299 4.74 12.66 -16.44
N LYS A 300 3.64 12.18 -15.86
CA LYS A 300 2.25 12.53 -16.19
C LYS A 300 1.69 13.41 -15.08
N ARG A 301 1.21 14.60 -15.44
CA ARG A 301 0.74 15.61 -14.48
C ARG A 301 -0.65 15.27 -13.97
N ILE A 302 -0.71 14.62 -12.82
CA ILE A 302 -1.96 14.28 -12.14
C ILE A 302 -2.08 14.94 -10.76
N GLY A 303 -1.15 15.80 -10.37
CA GLY A 303 -1.07 16.27 -8.99
C GLY A 303 -0.64 15.15 -8.04
N GLN A 304 -1.19 15.11 -6.84
CA GLN A 304 -0.85 14.11 -5.83
C GLN A 304 -2.00 13.90 -4.84
N ILE A 305 -2.07 12.73 -4.24
CA ILE A 305 -2.97 12.44 -3.12
C ILE A 305 -2.34 12.94 -1.83
N ASN A 306 -3.17 13.42 -0.90
CA ASN A 306 -2.77 13.86 0.43
C ASN A 306 -3.23 12.85 1.48
N LEU A 307 -2.39 12.60 2.49
CA LEU A 307 -2.73 11.78 3.65
C LEU A 307 -3.40 12.66 4.71
N GLU A 308 -4.66 12.41 5.03
CA GLU A 308 -5.37 13.11 6.10
C GLU A 308 -5.22 12.40 7.44
N ALA A 309 -5.31 11.07 7.41
CA ALA A 309 -5.15 10.25 8.61
C ALA A 309 -4.64 8.85 8.27
N MET A 310 -3.83 8.31 9.17
CA MET A 310 -3.36 6.93 9.13
C MET A 310 -3.17 6.43 10.55
N GLU A 311 -3.52 5.17 10.83
CA GLU A 311 -3.14 4.54 12.09
C GLU A 311 -2.68 3.10 11.86
N PRO A 312 -1.44 2.77 12.27
CA PRO A 312 -0.39 3.71 12.74
C PRO A 312 0.16 4.59 11.61
N MET A 313 0.83 5.68 11.96
CA MET A 313 1.67 6.42 10.99
C MET A 313 2.83 5.54 10.52
N PRO A 314 3.45 5.81 9.35
CA PRO A 314 4.56 5.02 8.84
C PRO A 314 5.65 4.80 9.88
N ASP A 315 6.14 3.57 9.99
CA ASP A 315 7.20 3.15 10.92
C ASP A 315 6.86 3.30 12.43
N GLU A 316 5.61 3.64 12.79
CA GLU A 316 5.12 3.70 14.17
C GLU A 316 4.38 2.43 14.61
N THR A 317 4.30 2.20 15.92
CA THR A 317 3.57 1.07 16.51
C THR A 317 2.06 1.27 16.41
N ALA A 318 1.33 0.23 15.99
CA ALA A 318 -0.13 0.21 15.97
C ALA A 318 -0.72 0.13 17.37
N VAL A 319 -1.82 0.86 17.63
CA VAL A 319 -2.59 0.65 18.86
C VAL A 319 -3.43 -0.62 18.80
N SER A 320 -3.76 -1.11 17.60
CA SER A 320 -4.49 -2.37 17.40
C SER A 320 -3.66 -3.38 16.60
N PRO A 321 -3.56 -4.65 17.04
CA PRO A 321 -3.01 -5.72 16.21
C PRO A 321 -3.97 -6.10 15.07
N ASP A 322 -5.26 -5.81 15.23
CA ASP A 322 -6.32 -6.32 14.36
C ASP A 322 -6.74 -5.29 13.31
N TYR A 323 -6.69 -4.01 13.66
CA TYR A 323 -7.28 -2.92 12.86
C TYR A 323 -6.22 -1.90 12.45
N SER A 324 -6.32 -1.41 11.23
CA SER A 324 -5.58 -0.23 10.76
C SER A 324 -6.38 0.45 9.65
N PHE A 325 -6.09 1.72 9.39
CA PHE A 325 -6.68 2.41 8.26
C PHE A 325 -5.76 3.48 7.66
N THR A 326 -6.14 3.94 6.48
CA THR A 326 -5.57 5.10 5.79
C THR A 326 -6.71 5.89 5.18
N ASP A 327 -6.67 7.20 5.30
CA ASP A 327 -7.65 8.14 4.77
C ASP A 327 -6.93 9.20 3.92
N THR A 328 -7.28 9.25 2.63
CA THR A 328 -6.61 10.11 1.64
C THR A 328 -7.58 11.06 0.94
N ARG A 329 -7.05 12.18 0.43
CA ARG A 329 -7.78 13.16 -0.39
C ARG A 329 -7.08 13.37 -1.71
N TYR A 330 -7.87 13.67 -2.74
CA TYR A 330 -7.35 13.94 -4.06
C TYR A 330 -8.21 14.97 -4.79
N LEU A 331 -7.55 15.90 -5.47
CA LEU A 331 -8.21 16.81 -6.41
C LEU A 331 -7.83 16.36 -7.82
N ASP A 332 -8.77 15.74 -8.52
CA ASP A 332 -8.63 15.47 -9.95
C ASP A 332 -8.69 16.80 -10.70
N GLN A 333 -7.53 17.28 -11.14
CA GLN A 333 -7.40 18.54 -11.88
C GLN A 333 -8.05 18.48 -13.27
N SER A 334 -8.21 17.28 -13.86
CA SER A 334 -8.74 17.12 -15.21
C SER A 334 -10.26 17.32 -15.28
N THR A 335 -10.96 17.04 -14.18
CA THR A 335 -12.42 17.19 -14.05
C THR A 335 -12.82 18.13 -12.90
N ASN A 336 -11.85 18.76 -12.23
CA ASN A 336 -12.02 19.58 -11.03
C ASN A 336 -12.91 18.90 -9.97
N THR A 337 -12.55 17.66 -9.63
CA THR A 337 -13.34 16.79 -8.74
C THR A 337 -12.58 16.51 -7.46
N ASN A 338 -13.23 16.73 -6.32
CA ASN A 338 -12.70 16.32 -5.02
C ASN A 338 -13.11 14.88 -4.75
N GLN A 339 -12.12 14.09 -4.35
CA GLN A 339 -12.28 12.70 -3.99
C GLN A 339 -11.67 12.42 -2.62
N SER A 340 -12.28 11.49 -1.88
CA SER A 340 -11.72 10.96 -0.64
C SER A 340 -11.82 9.45 -0.62
N ARG A 341 -10.80 8.77 -0.10
CA ARG A 341 -10.79 7.31 0.04
C ARG A 341 -10.32 6.91 1.43
N THR A 342 -11.13 6.11 2.12
CA THR A 342 -10.72 5.45 3.35
C THR A 342 -10.56 3.96 3.09
N LEU A 343 -9.36 3.43 3.36
CA LEU A 343 -9.04 2.00 3.26
C LEU A 343 -8.71 1.46 4.65
N GLY A 344 -9.51 0.51 5.13
CA GLY A 344 -9.30 -0.19 6.40
C GLY A 344 -8.91 -1.66 6.20
N ILE A 345 -8.07 -2.18 7.09
CA ILE A 345 -7.88 -3.64 7.27
C ILE A 345 -8.54 -4.05 8.57
N VAL A 346 -9.37 -5.10 8.52
CA VAL A 346 -10.02 -5.70 9.70
C VAL A 346 -9.64 -7.17 9.80
N ARG A 347 -8.81 -7.52 10.80
CA ARG A 347 -8.52 -8.92 11.15
C ARG A 347 -9.63 -9.45 12.05
N THR A 348 -10.17 -10.62 11.71
CA THR A 348 -11.24 -11.27 12.48
C THR A 348 -10.78 -12.53 13.19
N SER A 349 -9.68 -13.16 12.73
CA SER A 349 -9.05 -14.30 13.40
C SER A 349 -7.57 -14.44 13.01
N ALA A 350 -6.90 -15.47 13.49
CA ALA A 350 -5.54 -15.80 13.06
C ALA A 350 -5.41 -16.12 11.56
N THR A 351 -6.50 -16.42 10.84
CA THR A 351 -6.46 -16.82 9.43
C THR A 351 -7.47 -16.09 8.54
N SER A 352 -8.25 -15.15 9.08
CA SER A 352 -9.29 -14.43 8.35
C SER A 352 -9.28 -12.94 8.64
N GLY A 353 -9.63 -12.16 7.63
CA GLY A 353 -9.82 -10.72 7.70
C GLY A 353 -10.30 -10.20 6.36
N TYR A 354 -10.63 -8.91 6.32
CA TYR A 354 -11.17 -8.26 5.13
C TYR A 354 -10.71 -6.81 5.06
N TYR A 355 -10.90 -6.20 3.90
CA TYR A 355 -10.68 -4.78 3.65
C TYR A 355 -12.01 -4.04 3.61
N VAL A 356 -11.97 -2.77 3.98
CA VAL A 356 -13.08 -1.83 3.83
C VAL A 356 -12.61 -0.70 2.94
N ASP A 357 -13.35 -0.40 1.88
CA ASP A 357 -13.11 0.72 0.99
C ASP A 357 -14.34 1.63 0.95
N ILE A 358 -14.16 2.87 1.40
CA ILE A 358 -15.19 3.91 1.35
C ILE A 358 -14.66 5.04 0.49
N TYR A 359 -15.24 5.20 -0.69
CA TYR A 359 -14.79 6.17 -1.69
C TYR A 359 -15.89 7.20 -1.98
N ARG A 360 -15.53 8.48 -1.84
CA ARG A 360 -16.37 9.62 -2.23
C ARG A 360 -15.80 10.35 -3.44
N SER A 361 -16.68 10.83 -4.29
CA SER A 361 -16.33 11.68 -5.44
C SER A 361 -17.45 12.67 -5.68
N ASP A 362 -17.14 13.97 -5.75
CA ASP A 362 -18.15 15.04 -5.87
C ASP A 362 -18.50 15.41 -7.32
N ASN A 363 -18.05 14.63 -8.31
CA ASN A 363 -18.35 14.92 -9.71
C ASN A 363 -19.84 14.72 -10.00
N ALA A 364 -20.51 15.75 -10.51
CA ALA A 364 -21.94 15.72 -10.75
C ALA A 364 -22.37 14.99 -12.04
N ILE A 365 -21.46 14.70 -12.98
CA ILE A 365 -21.78 14.10 -14.28
C ILE A 365 -21.85 12.58 -14.14
N SER A 366 -20.75 11.95 -13.73
CA SER A 366 -20.70 10.52 -13.46
C SER A 366 -19.51 10.17 -12.59
N ASN A 367 -19.61 9.04 -11.91
CA ASN A 367 -18.50 8.42 -11.21
C ASN A 367 -18.52 6.92 -11.46
N ASP A 368 -17.36 6.38 -11.85
CA ASP A 368 -17.17 4.97 -12.17
C ASP A 368 -16.12 4.40 -11.20
N TYR A 369 -16.55 3.65 -10.19
CA TYR A 369 -15.67 2.86 -9.33
C TYR A 369 -15.18 1.65 -10.11
N VAL A 370 -13.87 1.48 -10.26
CA VAL A 370 -13.24 0.42 -11.06
C VAL A 370 -12.46 -0.52 -10.15
N TYR A 371 -12.65 -1.83 -10.33
CA TYR A 371 -11.88 -2.85 -9.62
C TYR A 371 -11.54 -4.05 -10.49
N HIS A 372 -10.24 -4.26 -10.68
CA HIS A 372 -9.60 -5.39 -11.34
C HIS A 372 -9.07 -6.36 -10.29
N ASN A 373 -9.22 -7.65 -10.57
CA ASN A 373 -8.68 -8.70 -9.73
C ASN A 373 -8.14 -9.82 -10.62
N ILE A 374 -7.12 -10.55 -10.15
CA ILE A 374 -6.78 -11.81 -10.81
C ILE A 374 -7.97 -12.77 -10.73
N GLY A 375 -8.09 -13.67 -11.70
CA GLY A 375 -9.15 -14.67 -11.71
C GLY A 375 -9.54 -15.06 -13.13
N ASP A 376 -10.37 -16.09 -13.22
CA ASP A 376 -10.91 -16.60 -14.47
C ASP A 376 -12.17 -15.82 -14.88
N GLU A 377 -12.96 -15.39 -13.90
CA GLU A 377 -14.22 -14.67 -14.10
C GLU A 377 -14.62 -13.86 -12.86
N VAL A 378 -15.58 -12.94 -13.03
CA VAL A 378 -16.33 -12.32 -11.95
C VAL A 378 -17.82 -12.63 -12.11
N THR A 379 -18.49 -12.98 -11.02
CA THR A 379 -19.94 -13.22 -10.99
C THR A 379 -20.61 -12.30 -9.98
N PHE A 380 -21.69 -11.63 -10.39
CA PHE A 380 -22.57 -10.91 -9.46
C PHE A 380 -23.58 -11.87 -8.83
N LEU A 381 -23.68 -11.80 -7.52
CA LEU A 381 -24.56 -12.62 -6.70
C LEU A 381 -25.40 -11.74 -5.78
N ASP A 382 -26.60 -12.19 -5.43
CA ASP A 382 -27.38 -11.56 -4.35
C ASP A 382 -26.78 -11.89 -2.96
N GLU A 383 -27.35 -11.34 -1.88
CA GLU A 383 -26.91 -11.64 -0.51
C GLU A 383 -27.05 -13.12 -0.12
N LYS A 384 -27.89 -13.88 -0.83
CA LYS A 384 -28.05 -15.34 -0.66
C LYS A 384 -27.06 -16.13 -1.51
N ARG A 385 -26.14 -15.46 -2.22
CA ARG A 385 -25.14 -16.03 -3.14
C ARG A 385 -25.75 -16.69 -4.38
N THR A 386 -26.94 -16.25 -4.78
CA THR A 386 -27.59 -16.65 -6.03
C THR A 386 -27.10 -15.77 -7.17
N PRO A 387 -26.70 -16.33 -8.33
CA PRO A 387 -26.29 -15.53 -9.48
C PRO A 387 -27.35 -14.53 -9.93
N LEU A 388 -26.95 -13.28 -10.10
CA LEU A 388 -27.76 -12.22 -10.68
C LEU A 388 -27.62 -12.24 -12.20
N LYS A 389 -28.75 -12.03 -12.89
CA LYS A 389 -28.76 -12.01 -14.35
C LYS A 389 -28.20 -10.69 -14.87
N THR A 390 -27.16 -10.78 -15.69
CA THR A 390 -26.59 -9.66 -16.43
C THR A 390 -26.97 -9.73 -17.91
N VAL A 391 -26.83 -8.60 -18.62
CA VAL A 391 -27.11 -8.47 -20.05
C VAL A 391 -25.88 -7.91 -20.76
N GLU A 392 -25.49 -8.52 -21.88
CA GLU A 392 -24.43 -8.00 -22.75
C GLU A 392 -24.71 -6.56 -23.18
N THR A 393 -23.69 -5.71 -23.15
CA THR A 393 -23.78 -4.29 -23.53
C THR A 393 -22.43 -3.77 -24.01
N SER A 394 -22.36 -2.48 -24.35
CA SER A 394 -21.11 -1.73 -24.40
C SER A 394 -20.91 -0.93 -23.11
N TYR A 395 -19.65 -0.69 -22.74
CA TYR A 395 -19.34 0.22 -21.63
C TYR A 395 -19.59 1.68 -22.06
N PRO A 396 -20.18 2.54 -21.21
CA PRO A 396 -20.35 3.96 -21.51
C PRO A 396 -19.00 4.68 -21.68
N VAL A 397 -18.79 5.31 -22.84
CA VAL A 397 -17.58 6.07 -23.15
C VAL A 397 -17.90 7.52 -23.51
N THR A 398 -17.02 8.45 -23.15
CA THR A 398 -17.09 9.83 -23.63
C THR A 398 -16.44 9.94 -25.02
N GLU A 399 -16.71 11.01 -25.76
CA GLU A 399 -16.24 11.18 -27.16
C GLU A 399 -14.72 10.97 -27.31
N LYS A 400 -13.93 11.43 -26.34
CA LYS A 400 -12.47 11.32 -26.36
C LYS A 400 -11.92 10.10 -25.62
N ASP A 401 -12.72 9.49 -24.74
CA ASP A 401 -12.37 8.36 -23.85
C ASP A 401 -10.92 8.42 -23.33
N TYR A 402 -10.65 9.44 -22.51
CA TYR A 402 -9.34 9.58 -21.87
C TYR A 402 -9.10 8.77 -20.59
N PRO A 403 -10.06 8.02 -20.01
CA PRO A 403 -9.71 6.98 -19.04
C PRO A 403 -9.37 5.64 -19.71
N GLY A 404 -9.82 5.38 -20.95
CA GLY A 404 -9.49 4.15 -21.69
C GLY A 404 -10.53 3.03 -21.53
N PHE A 405 -11.80 3.36 -21.26
CA PHE A 405 -12.87 2.37 -21.09
C PHE A 405 -13.20 1.60 -22.37
N ARG A 406 -12.88 2.15 -23.56
CA ARG A 406 -13.07 1.45 -24.85
C ARG A 406 -12.32 0.13 -24.98
N PHE A 407 -11.34 -0.13 -24.10
CA PHE A 407 -10.54 -1.35 -24.12
C PHE A 407 -11.16 -2.50 -23.30
N TYR A 408 -12.24 -2.25 -22.56
CA TYR A 408 -12.99 -3.31 -21.90
C TYR A 408 -13.69 -4.20 -22.91
N THR A 409 -13.65 -5.50 -22.64
CA THR A 409 -14.26 -6.55 -23.47
C THR A 409 -15.23 -7.38 -22.66
N ASP A 410 -16.10 -8.16 -23.31
CA ASP A 410 -17.11 -9.02 -22.67
C ASP A 410 -17.96 -8.27 -21.61
N VAL A 411 -18.41 -7.06 -21.98
CA VAL A 411 -19.07 -6.15 -21.04
C VAL A 411 -20.51 -6.57 -20.81
N LYS A 412 -20.83 -6.89 -19.55
CA LYS A 412 -22.18 -7.25 -19.09
C LYS A 412 -22.66 -6.26 -18.05
N LYS A 413 -23.93 -5.88 -18.11
CA LYS A 413 -24.58 -4.93 -17.21
C LYS A 413 -25.64 -5.58 -16.34
N LEU A 414 -25.65 -5.20 -15.06
CA LEU A 414 -26.78 -5.32 -14.14
C LEU A 414 -27.30 -3.91 -13.86
N SER A 415 -28.56 -3.64 -14.18
CA SER A 415 -29.18 -2.32 -14.04
C SER A 415 -30.39 -2.42 -13.12
N GLY A 416 -30.69 -1.33 -12.39
CA GLY A 416 -31.87 -1.24 -11.53
C GLY A 416 -31.87 -2.24 -10.37
N TYR A 417 -30.70 -2.56 -9.83
CA TYR A 417 -30.55 -3.43 -8.67
C TYR A 417 -30.17 -2.60 -7.42
N PRO A 418 -31.14 -2.18 -6.60
CA PRO A 418 -30.89 -1.25 -5.48
C PRO A 418 -30.32 -1.92 -4.23
N GLU A 419 -30.36 -3.25 -4.16
CA GLU A 419 -29.96 -4.03 -2.99
C GLU A 419 -28.44 -4.24 -2.95
N ASN A 420 -27.92 -4.68 -1.80
CA ASN A 420 -26.53 -5.13 -1.72
C ASN A 420 -26.30 -6.34 -2.65
N LEU A 421 -25.10 -6.42 -3.21
CA LEU A 421 -24.67 -7.57 -4.01
C LEU A 421 -23.24 -7.98 -3.69
N VAL A 422 -22.88 -9.18 -4.12
CA VAL A 422 -21.53 -9.72 -4.01
C VAL A 422 -20.96 -9.89 -5.40
N ALA A 423 -19.86 -9.21 -5.71
CA ALA A 423 -19.03 -9.55 -6.86
C ALA A 423 -17.98 -10.56 -6.42
N ARG A 424 -18.05 -11.80 -6.93
CA ARG A 424 -17.12 -12.87 -6.59
C ARG A 424 -16.21 -13.19 -7.77
N PHE A 425 -14.91 -13.05 -7.56
CA PHE A 425 -13.88 -13.50 -8.49
C PHE A 425 -13.50 -14.95 -8.18
N SER A 426 -13.50 -15.79 -9.21
CA SER A 426 -13.05 -17.18 -9.13
C SER A 426 -11.58 -17.26 -9.54
N ILE A 427 -10.73 -17.81 -8.67
CA ILE A 427 -9.28 -17.83 -8.85
C ILE A 427 -8.77 -19.26 -8.67
N GLN A 428 -7.79 -19.65 -9.48
CA GLN A 428 -7.03 -20.89 -9.30
C GLN A 428 -5.58 -20.53 -9.01
N ASP A 429 -4.98 -21.14 -7.98
CA ASP A 429 -3.53 -21.03 -7.76
C ASP A 429 -2.74 -21.98 -8.67
N GLU A 430 -1.41 -21.96 -8.58
CA GLU A 430 -0.53 -22.85 -9.36
C GLU A 430 -0.74 -24.35 -9.08
N HIS A 431 -1.39 -24.68 -7.96
CA HIS A 431 -1.70 -26.04 -7.55
C HIS A 431 -3.17 -26.41 -7.81
N SER A 432 -3.89 -25.59 -8.58
CA SER A 432 -5.33 -25.77 -8.88
C SER A 432 -6.24 -25.73 -7.64
N ASN A 433 -5.79 -25.13 -6.53
CA ASN A 433 -6.67 -24.83 -5.41
C ASN A 433 -7.58 -23.68 -5.78
N LYS A 434 -8.84 -23.76 -5.34
CA LYS A 434 -9.83 -22.70 -5.54
C LYS A 434 -9.67 -21.61 -4.49
N LEU A 435 -9.32 -20.42 -4.96
CA LEU A 435 -9.28 -19.19 -4.18
C LEU A 435 -10.37 -18.25 -4.69
N PHE A 436 -10.76 -17.31 -3.85
CA PHE A 436 -11.79 -16.33 -4.18
C PHE A 436 -11.44 -14.97 -3.60
N MET A 437 -11.78 -13.93 -4.34
CA MET A 437 -11.98 -12.60 -3.79
C MET A 437 -13.47 -12.31 -3.87
N GLN A 438 -14.14 -12.04 -2.74
CA GLN A 438 -15.48 -11.48 -2.76
C GLN A 438 -15.44 -10.00 -2.41
N ALA A 439 -16.21 -9.21 -3.15
CA ALA A 439 -16.48 -7.82 -2.86
C ALA A 439 -17.97 -7.69 -2.51
N LEU A 440 -18.28 -7.43 -1.25
CA LEU A 440 -19.64 -7.10 -0.82
C LEU A 440 -19.85 -5.60 -1.07
N ILE A 441 -20.76 -5.28 -1.96
CA ILE A 441 -20.98 -3.93 -2.48
C ILE A 441 -22.30 -3.42 -1.90
N ALA A 442 -22.25 -2.23 -1.29
CA ALA A 442 -23.45 -1.56 -0.82
C ALA A 442 -24.35 -1.18 -2.00
N GLY A 443 -25.63 -1.53 -1.91
CA GLY A 443 -26.63 -1.24 -2.93
C GLY A 443 -26.95 0.26 -3.04
N ASN A 444 -27.20 0.74 -4.25
CA ASN A 444 -27.69 2.09 -4.49
C ASN A 444 -28.65 2.09 -5.69
N GLU A 445 -29.83 2.67 -5.50
CA GLU A 445 -30.92 2.73 -6.49
C GLU A 445 -30.54 3.41 -7.82
N ASN A 446 -29.50 4.26 -7.82
CA ASN A 446 -29.03 4.99 -8.99
C ASN A 446 -27.72 4.44 -9.57
N CYS A 447 -27.35 3.21 -9.21
CA CYS A 447 -26.14 2.57 -9.71
C CYS A 447 -26.42 1.52 -10.79
N ASP A 448 -25.55 1.52 -11.79
CA ASP A 448 -25.40 0.43 -12.74
C ASP A 448 -24.10 -0.32 -12.42
N TYR A 449 -24.16 -1.64 -12.48
CA TYR A 449 -23.02 -2.52 -12.21
C TYR A 449 -22.58 -3.20 -13.49
N PHE A 450 -21.27 -3.20 -13.77
CA PHE A 450 -20.71 -3.82 -14.97
C PHE A 450 -19.71 -4.91 -14.60
N GLN A 451 -19.72 -5.97 -15.38
CA GLN A 451 -18.66 -6.98 -15.43
C GLN A 451 -17.95 -6.82 -16.77
N ALA A 452 -16.64 -6.97 -16.81
CA ALA A 452 -15.88 -6.94 -18.06
C ALA A 452 -14.55 -7.70 -17.91
N MET A 453 -13.82 -7.79 -19.02
CA MET A 453 -12.44 -8.26 -19.07
C MET A 453 -11.52 -7.11 -19.50
N SER A 454 -10.38 -7.00 -18.80
CA SER A 454 -9.28 -6.07 -19.10
C SER A 454 -8.46 -6.54 -20.31
N LEU A 455 -7.49 -5.72 -20.74
CA LEU A 455 -6.41 -6.22 -21.59
C LEU A 455 -5.46 -7.16 -20.81
N LYS A 456 -4.51 -7.77 -21.52
CA LYS A 456 -3.53 -8.71 -20.97
C LYS A 456 -2.62 -8.06 -19.93
N THR A 457 -2.59 -8.60 -18.71
CA THR A 457 -1.80 -8.04 -17.61
C THR A 457 -0.54 -8.87 -17.34
N LYS A 458 0.63 -8.21 -17.25
CA LYS A 458 1.93 -8.89 -17.02
C LYS A 458 2.37 -8.94 -15.55
N THR A 459 1.69 -8.20 -14.69
CA THR A 459 2.02 -8.05 -13.26
C THR A 459 1.42 -9.15 -12.40
N ALA A 460 0.50 -9.96 -12.95
CA ALA A 460 -0.11 -11.07 -12.26
C ALA A 460 0.89 -12.21 -12.04
N GLY A 461 0.66 -13.01 -10.99
CA GLY A 461 1.42 -14.22 -10.72
C GLY A 461 1.41 -15.20 -11.90
N LYS A 462 2.31 -16.18 -11.88
CA LYS A 462 2.59 -17.09 -13.00
C LYS A 462 1.35 -17.70 -13.66
N GLN A 463 0.32 -18.04 -12.87
CA GLN A 463 -0.94 -18.60 -13.36
C GLN A 463 -1.76 -17.65 -14.24
N TYR A 464 -1.70 -16.34 -13.98
CA TYR A 464 -2.48 -15.31 -14.67
C TYR A 464 -1.64 -14.34 -15.51
N ASN A 465 -0.31 -14.47 -15.47
CA ASN A 465 0.60 -13.66 -16.26
C ASN A 465 0.26 -13.70 -17.76
N GLY A 466 0.08 -12.52 -18.35
CA GLY A 466 -0.22 -12.34 -19.77
C GLY A 466 -1.66 -12.65 -20.17
N LYS A 467 -2.57 -12.87 -19.22
CA LYS A 467 -4.00 -13.08 -19.48
C LYS A 467 -4.82 -11.79 -19.32
N PRO A 468 -5.92 -11.62 -20.07
CA PRO A 468 -7.00 -10.71 -19.69
C PRO A 468 -7.49 -11.04 -18.28
N LEU A 469 -7.81 -10.03 -17.48
CA LEU A 469 -8.28 -10.20 -16.11
C LEU A 469 -9.74 -9.73 -15.97
N PRO A 470 -10.56 -10.40 -15.16
CA PRO A 470 -11.89 -9.94 -14.85
C PRO A 470 -11.85 -8.64 -14.04
N LEU A 471 -12.86 -7.81 -14.25
CA LEU A 471 -13.08 -6.58 -13.49
C LEU A 471 -14.57 -6.34 -13.30
N PHE A 472 -14.91 -5.57 -12.27
CA PHE A 472 -16.23 -4.96 -12.16
C PHE A 472 -16.13 -3.44 -12.08
N THR A 473 -17.21 -2.77 -12.47
CA THR A 473 -17.39 -1.35 -12.17
C THR A 473 -18.74 -1.07 -11.51
N ILE A 474 -18.79 -0.01 -10.71
CA ILE A 474 -20.02 0.58 -10.16
C ILE A 474 -20.11 1.99 -10.72
N ARG A 475 -21.10 2.23 -11.57
CA ARG A 475 -21.32 3.53 -12.21
C ARG A 475 -22.54 4.22 -11.61
N THR A 476 -22.41 5.50 -11.31
CA THR A 476 -23.53 6.41 -11.01
C THR A 476 -23.44 7.63 -11.92
N GLU A 477 -24.58 8.13 -12.40
CA GLU A 477 -24.71 9.39 -13.16
C GLU A 477 -25.05 10.55 -12.22
N ALA A 478 -24.34 10.61 -11.11
CA ALA A 478 -24.45 11.63 -10.09
C ALA A 478 -23.16 11.67 -9.25
N GLU A 479 -23.08 12.62 -8.34
CA GLU A 479 -22.07 12.59 -7.29
C GLU A 479 -22.17 11.32 -6.44
N ALA A 480 -21.02 10.84 -5.98
CA ALA A 480 -20.87 9.72 -5.07
C ALA A 480 -20.30 10.19 -3.72
N LYS A 481 -20.62 11.41 -3.29
CA LYS A 481 -20.25 11.99 -2.01
C LYS A 481 -21.32 11.71 -0.96
N THR A 482 -22.59 12.05 -1.22
CA THR A 482 -23.71 11.81 -0.28
C THR A 482 -24.05 10.32 -0.14
N LYS A 483 -23.85 9.55 -1.21
CA LYS A 483 -23.98 8.10 -1.27
C LYS A 483 -22.64 7.51 -1.74
N PRO A 484 -21.64 7.37 -0.85
CA PRO A 484 -20.32 6.86 -1.21
C PRO A 484 -20.37 5.44 -1.75
N PHE A 485 -19.38 5.07 -2.56
CA PHE A 485 -19.10 3.67 -2.84
C PHE A 485 -18.57 3.03 -1.55
N VAL A 486 -19.25 1.98 -1.08
CA VAL A 486 -18.83 1.20 0.09
C VAL A 486 -18.68 -0.25 -0.33
N VAL A 487 -17.44 -0.75 -0.24
CA VAL A 487 -17.10 -2.11 -0.65
C VAL A 487 -16.28 -2.81 0.43
N VAL A 488 -16.66 -4.05 0.77
CA VAL A 488 -15.91 -4.92 1.68
C VAL A 488 -15.29 -6.05 0.88
N PHE A 489 -13.95 -6.09 0.82
CA PHE A 489 -13.21 -7.12 0.08
C PHE A 489 -12.70 -8.20 1.02
N GLU A 490 -13.00 -9.46 0.75
CA GLU A 490 -12.49 -10.59 1.51
C GLU A 490 -11.84 -11.63 0.57
N PRO A 491 -10.52 -11.87 0.72
CA PRO A 491 -9.89 -13.03 0.12
C PRO A 491 -10.16 -14.28 0.98
N TYR A 492 -10.56 -15.39 0.36
CA TYR A 492 -10.72 -16.68 1.04
C TYR A 492 -10.41 -17.89 0.15
N ALA A 493 -10.09 -19.02 0.78
CA ALA A 493 -9.81 -20.28 0.10
C ALA A 493 -10.96 -21.28 0.27
N GLY A 494 -11.30 -22.00 -0.82
CA GLY A 494 -12.36 -22.99 -0.86
C GLY A 494 -13.78 -22.39 -0.95
N GLU A 495 -14.71 -23.14 -1.55
CA GLU A 495 -16.07 -22.68 -1.92
C GLU A 495 -16.89 -22.08 -0.76
N LYS A 496 -16.62 -22.51 0.48
CA LYS A 496 -17.33 -22.07 1.70
C LYS A 496 -16.39 -21.42 2.72
N GLY A 497 -15.19 -21.00 2.29
CA GLY A 497 -14.16 -20.45 3.16
C GLY A 497 -14.35 -18.99 3.57
N ASN A 498 -15.29 -18.27 2.95
CA ASN A 498 -15.61 -16.88 3.31
C ASN A 498 -15.94 -16.76 4.81
N SER A 499 -15.49 -15.73 5.48
CA SER A 499 -15.88 -15.41 6.86
C SER A 499 -16.90 -14.28 6.91
N VAL A 500 -16.93 -13.38 5.92
CA VAL A 500 -17.94 -12.32 5.79
C VAL A 500 -19.18 -12.86 5.09
N GLU A 501 -20.34 -12.63 5.69
CA GLU A 501 -21.64 -13.11 5.21
C GLU A 501 -22.42 -12.02 4.47
N ARG A 502 -22.54 -10.84 5.07
CA ARG A 502 -23.27 -9.68 4.50
C ARG A 502 -22.81 -8.37 5.12
N ILE A 503 -23.23 -7.26 4.52
CA ILE A 503 -23.01 -5.91 5.02
C ILE A 503 -24.34 -5.17 5.21
N SER A 504 -24.32 -4.08 5.96
CA SER A 504 -25.45 -3.14 6.08
C SER A 504 -24.90 -1.74 6.25
N VAL A 505 -25.31 -0.81 5.37
CA VAL A 505 -24.94 0.60 5.48
C VAL A 505 -26.15 1.38 5.95
N GLU A 506 -25.98 2.24 6.97
CA GLU A 506 -27.07 3.10 7.42
C GLU A 506 -27.45 4.11 6.33
N LYS A 507 -28.76 4.34 6.15
CA LYS A 507 -29.27 5.46 5.33
C LYS A 507 -29.16 6.74 6.16
N ARG A 508 -28.49 7.76 5.63
CA ARG A 508 -28.11 8.95 6.39
C ARG A 508 -28.25 10.24 5.60
N ASN A 509 -28.58 11.33 6.30
CA ASN A 509 -28.66 12.67 5.73
C ASN A 509 -27.31 13.41 5.72
N ASP A 510 -26.35 12.92 6.52
CA ASP A 510 -24.96 13.41 6.61
C ASP A 510 -23.98 12.43 5.92
N GLY A 511 -24.47 11.67 4.92
CA GLY A 511 -23.69 10.69 4.17
C GLY A 511 -22.51 11.29 3.38
N ASP A 512 -22.61 12.60 3.08
CA ASP A 512 -21.58 13.39 2.43
C ASP A 512 -20.28 13.46 3.23
N VAL A 513 -20.39 13.32 4.56
CA VAL A 513 -19.25 13.36 5.47
C VAL A 513 -19.08 12.13 6.34
N PHE A 514 -20.11 11.30 6.54
CA PHE A 514 -20.07 10.20 7.50
C PHE A 514 -20.72 8.91 6.98
N THR A 515 -20.12 7.76 7.32
CA THR A 515 -20.62 6.43 7.00
C THR A 515 -20.60 5.55 8.24
N ALA A 516 -21.73 4.86 8.47
CA ALA A 516 -21.86 3.81 9.47
C ALA A 516 -22.17 2.49 8.73
N LEU A 517 -21.22 1.54 8.82
CA LEU A 517 -21.25 0.25 8.14
C LEU A 517 -21.22 -0.86 9.18
N THR A 518 -22.14 -1.82 9.10
CA THR A 518 -22.06 -3.07 9.85
C THR A 518 -21.61 -4.20 8.93
N VAL A 519 -20.56 -4.91 9.31
CA VAL A 519 -20.12 -6.15 8.66
C VAL A 519 -20.51 -7.33 9.54
N PHE A 520 -21.22 -8.30 8.95
CA PHE A 520 -21.65 -9.52 9.63
C PHE A 520 -20.80 -10.68 9.14
N GLY A 521 -20.18 -11.38 10.09
CA GLY A 521 -19.37 -12.57 9.84
C GLY A 521 -19.98 -13.83 10.43
N LYS A 522 -19.47 -14.97 9.95
CA LYS A 522 -19.85 -16.30 10.44
C LYS A 522 -19.62 -16.43 11.96
N GLY A 523 -20.40 -17.31 12.59
CA GLY A 523 -20.28 -17.58 14.02
C GLY A 523 -20.73 -16.44 14.92
N GLY A 524 -21.50 -15.47 14.39
CA GLY A 524 -21.98 -14.31 15.14
C GLY A 524 -20.95 -13.20 15.34
N SER A 525 -19.83 -13.24 14.62
CA SER A 525 -18.90 -12.10 14.54
C SER A 525 -19.61 -10.90 13.90
N LYS A 526 -19.42 -9.71 14.46
CA LYS A 526 -19.97 -8.47 13.89
C LYS A 526 -19.03 -7.31 14.17
N GLN A 527 -18.86 -6.44 13.18
CA GLN A 527 -18.08 -5.21 13.32
C GLN A 527 -18.94 -4.02 12.90
N GLN A 528 -19.14 -3.07 13.81
CA GLN A 528 -19.71 -1.76 13.49
C GLN A 528 -18.57 -0.80 13.20
N ILE A 529 -18.56 -0.23 12.00
CA ILE A 529 -17.50 0.59 11.45
C ILE A 529 -18.04 2.00 11.25
N TYR A 530 -17.29 2.98 11.73
CA TYR A 530 -17.56 4.40 11.58
C TYR A 530 -16.44 5.04 10.78
N GLN A 531 -16.80 5.84 9.78
CA GLN A 531 -15.85 6.59 8.98
C GLN A 531 -16.37 8.01 8.79
N SER A 532 -15.52 9.01 9.00
CA SER A 532 -15.83 10.43 8.75
C SER A 532 -14.73 11.13 7.99
N VAL A 533 -15.10 12.09 7.15
CA VAL A 533 -14.18 13.10 6.59
C VAL A 533 -14.23 14.43 7.34
N ASP A 534 -15.12 14.55 8.34
CA ASP A 534 -15.17 15.64 9.32
C ASP A 534 -14.92 15.05 10.72
N PRO A 535 -13.66 14.93 11.16
CA PRO A 535 -13.28 14.20 12.37
C PRO A 535 -13.61 14.93 13.67
N ASN A 536 -14.03 16.20 13.60
CA ASN A 536 -14.35 17.01 14.79
C ASN A 536 -15.85 16.99 15.12
N ARG A 537 -16.69 16.66 14.13
CA ARG A 537 -18.13 16.53 14.31
C ARG A 537 -18.46 15.19 14.98
N THR A 538 -19.38 15.25 15.95
CA THR A 538 -19.94 14.05 16.57
C THR A 538 -21.14 13.55 15.75
N PHE A 539 -21.10 12.27 15.42
CA PHE A 539 -22.14 11.55 14.71
C PHE A 539 -22.79 10.52 15.62
N ILE A 540 -24.10 10.32 15.45
CA ILE A 540 -24.89 9.34 16.19
C ILE A 540 -25.37 8.25 15.23
N SER A 541 -25.27 6.99 15.65
CA SER A 541 -25.69 5.80 14.90
C SER A 541 -26.18 4.75 15.91
N GLY A 542 -27.49 4.48 15.90
CA GLY A 542 -28.13 3.60 16.90
C GLY A 542 -27.85 4.04 18.35
N THR A 543 -27.25 3.16 19.13
CA THR A 543 -26.82 3.42 20.52
C THR A 543 -25.36 3.90 20.64
N GLY A 544 -24.72 4.22 19.50
CA GLY A 544 -23.34 4.65 19.42
C GLY A 544 -23.17 6.11 19.05
N SER A 545 -22.01 6.66 19.43
CA SER A 545 -21.53 7.97 18.99
C SER A 545 -20.08 7.89 18.54
N PHE A 546 -19.71 8.73 17.58
CA PHE A 546 -18.37 8.74 17.01
C PHE A 546 -17.95 10.15 16.58
N SER A 547 -16.70 10.50 16.86
CA SER A 547 -16.01 11.70 16.41
C SER A 547 -14.53 11.36 16.15
N GLY A 548 -14.14 11.29 14.87
CA GLY A 548 -12.82 10.90 14.42
C GLY A 548 -12.79 10.54 12.94
N TYR A 549 -11.66 10.06 12.41
CA TYR A 549 -11.56 9.61 11.02
C TYR A 549 -12.10 8.19 10.81
N TYR A 550 -11.71 7.26 11.68
CA TYR A 550 -12.14 5.86 11.57
C TYR A 550 -12.32 5.21 12.95
N GLY A 551 -13.32 4.35 13.10
CA GLY A 551 -13.59 3.65 14.35
C GLY A 551 -14.27 2.32 14.13
N ILE A 552 -14.00 1.35 15.01
CA ILE A 552 -14.59 0.01 14.93
C ILE A 552 -15.05 -0.43 16.31
N VAL A 553 -16.27 -0.96 16.41
CA VAL A 553 -16.72 -1.73 17.56
C VAL A 553 -16.94 -3.17 17.12
N GLY A 554 -16.14 -4.08 17.68
CA GLY A 554 -16.26 -5.52 17.44
C GLY A 554 -17.22 -6.17 18.44
N PHE A 555 -17.96 -7.14 17.96
CA PHE A 555 -18.90 -7.94 18.75
C PHE A 555 -18.71 -9.43 18.51
N GLU A 556 -18.96 -10.20 19.56
CA GLU A 556 -19.17 -11.64 19.51
C GLU A 556 -20.60 -11.92 20.01
N GLY A 557 -21.50 -12.22 19.08
CA GLY A 557 -22.94 -12.12 19.31
C GLY A 557 -23.35 -10.68 19.63
N ASP A 558 -23.97 -10.47 20.79
CA ASP A 558 -24.41 -9.14 21.26
C ASP A 558 -23.40 -8.46 22.21
N LYS A 559 -22.30 -9.15 22.55
CA LYS A 559 -21.30 -8.63 23.49
C LYS A 559 -20.18 -7.92 22.73
N ILE A 560 -19.83 -6.72 23.17
CA ILE A 560 -18.66 -6.01 22.66
C ILE A 560 -17.40 -6.76 23.10
N ASN A 561 -16.52 -7.06 22.15
CA ASN A 561 -15.22 -7.68 22.39
C ASN A 561 -14.05 -6.75 22.08
N SER A 562 -14.27 -5.67 21.33
CA SER A 562 -13.25 -4.66 21.02
C SER A 562 -13.85 -3.30 20.68
N ILE A 563 -13.12 -2.22 20.96
CA ILE A 563 -13.43 -0.86 20.56
C ILE A 563 -12.14 -0.19 20.10
N TYR A 564 -12.16 0.36 18.91
CA TYR A 564 -11.02 1.00 18.27
C TYR A 564 -11.39 2.40 17.81
N LEU A 565 -10.54 3.36 18.21
CA LEU A 565 -10.57 4.75 17.79
C LEU A 565 -9.30 5.02 16.99
N GLY A 566 -9.45 5.26 15.69
CA GLY A 566 -8.39 5.60 14.76
C GLY A 566 -8.42 7.10 14.43
N LYS A 567 -7.41 7.83 14.92
CA LYS A 567 -7.27 9.29 14.79
C LYS A 567 -8.60 10.03 15.07
N GLY A 568 -8.99 10.12 16.33
CA GLY A 568 -10.23 10.79 16.71
C GLY A 568 -10.28 11.26 18.15
N THR A 569 -11.44 11.82 18.51
CA THR A 569 -11.71 12.33 19.85
C THR A 569 -12.54 11.36 20.67
N GLU A 570 -13.57 10.72 20.09
CA GLU A 570 -14.49 9.91 20.89
C GLU A 570 -15.13 8.78 20.06
N ILE A 571 -15.25 7.60 20.67
CA ILE A 571 -16.13 6.52 20.22
C ILE A 571 -16.84 5.94 21.43
N ALA A 572 -18.15 5.80 21.37
CA ALA A 572 -18.95 5.20 22.44
C ALA A 572 -20.00 4.26 21.87
N GLN A 573 -20.25 3.16 22.58
CA GLN A 573 -21.25 2.16 22.21
C GLN A 573 -21.70 1.39 23.45
N ASN A 574 -23.01 1.31 23.70
CA ASN A 574 -23.60 0.50 24.78
C ASN A 574 -22.96 0.74 26.17
N GLY A 575 -22.65 2.00 26.49
CA GLY A 575 -22.07 2.41 27.77
C GLY A 575 -20.56 2.20 27.91
N TYR A 576 -19.91 1.63 26.89
CA TYR A 576 -18.46 1.72 26.75
C TYR A 576 -18.08 2.98 25.98
N SER A 577 -16.95 3.59 26.32
CA SER A 577 -16.40 4.69 25.54
C SER A 577 -14.87 4.75 25.59
N ILE A 578 -14.29 5.31 24.53
CA ILE A 578 -12.90 5.75 24.45
C ILE A 578 -12.95 7.23 24.09
N LYS A 579 -12.28 8.06 24.89
CA LYS A 579 -12.17 9.49 24.65
C LYS A 579 -10.72 9.96 24.76
N SER A 580 -10.19 10.43 23.65
CA SER A 580 -8.85 11.00 23.58
C SER A 580 -8.80 12.36 24.27
N LYS A 581 -7.73 12.66 25.02
CA LYS A 581 -7.51 13.99 25.61
C LYS A 581 -6.86 14.97 24.64
N THR A 582 -6.25 14.47 23.57
CA THR A 582 -5.73 15.26 22.45
C THR A 582 -6.50 14.99 21.16
N PRO A 583 -6.55 15.97 20.23
CA PRO A 583 -7.06 15.72 18.87
C PRO A 583 -6.29 14.60 18.18
N ASN A 584 -6.96 13.85 17.30
CA ASN A 584 -6.36 12.76 16.52
C ASN A 584 -5.71 11.65 17.37
N GLY A 585 -6.15 11.45 18.61
CA GLY A 585 -5.71 10.35 19.45
C GLY A 585 -6.13 8.99 18.88
N SER A 586 -5.44 7.93 19.26
CA SER A 586 -5.80 6.57 18.86
C SER A 586 -5.70 5.61 20.03
N ALA A 587 -6.66 4.71 20.12
CA ALA A 587 -6.73 3.73 21.19
C ALA A 587 -7.50 2.48 20.76
N ASN A 588 -7.16 1.35 21.35
CA ASN A 588 -7.81 0.07 21.16
C ASN A 588 -8.06 -0.59 22.51
N LEU A 589 -9.32 -0.84 22.82
CA LEU A 589 -9.78 -1.56 23.99
C LEU A 589 -10.22 -2.97 23.58
N VAL A 590 -9.67 -4.00 24.21
CA VAL A 590 -10.03 -5.40 23.97
C VAL A 590 -10.62 -6.00 25.24
N LEU A 591 -11.75 -6.69 25.10
CA LEU A 591 -12.52 -7.28 26.19
C LEU A 591 -12.54 -8.80 26.03
N LYS A 592 -11.85 -9.52 26.91
CA LYS A 592 -11.83 -11.00 26.95
C LYS A 592 -12.24 -11.49 28.34
N GLY A 593 -13.53 -11.81 28.49
CA GLY A 593 -14.11 -12.21 29.77
C GLY A 593 -14.04 -11.09 30.81
N LYS A 594 -13.21 -11.27 31.85
CA LYS A 594 -12.94 -10.24 32.86
C LYS A 594 -11.75 -9.34 32.52
N THR A 595 -10.89 -9.77 31.61
CA THR A 595 -9.68 -9.04 31.21
C THR A 595 -10.04 -7.90 30.26
N ILE A 596 -9.51 -6.72 30.56
CA ILE A 596 -9.66 -5.50 29.78
C ILE A 596 -8.26 -5.06 29.39
N THR A 597 -7.92 -5.13 28.11
CA THR A 597 -6.62 -4.71 27.59
C THR A 597 -6.77 -3.39 26.83
N ILE A 598 -5.85 -2.46 27.03
CA ILE A 598 -5.84 -1.15 26.40
C ILE A 598 -4.46 -0.88 25.80
N SER A 599 -4.46 -0.38 24.58
CA SER A 599 -3.32 0.26 23.93
C SER A 599 -3.75 1.63 23.46
N CYS A 600 -3.00 2.68 23.78
CA CYS A 600 -3.29 4.04 23.36
C CYS A 600 -2.01 4.87 23.24
N ASN A 601 -1.96 5.74 22.24
CA ASN A 601 -0.79 6.57 21.93
C ASN A 601 -0.75 7.91 22.69
N GLN A 602 -1.70 8.13 23.59
CA GLN A 602 -1.85 9.34 24.40
C GLN A 602 -2.76 9.07 25.61
N GLU A 603 -2.90 10.04 26.51
CA GLU A 603 -3.77 9.91 27.70
C GLU A 603 -5.25 9.77 27.30
N THR A 604 -5.86 8.65 27.65
CA THR A 604 -7.19 8.29 27.16
C THR A 604 -8.14 8.04 28.33
N GLU A 605 -9.33 8.63 28.26
CA GLU A 605 -10.42 8.33 29.19
C GLU A 605 -11.24 7.16 28.65
N ILE A 606 -11.40 6.12 29.47
CA ILE A 606 -12.12 4.90 29.13
C ILE A 606 -13.38 4.82 29.97
N GLY A 607 -14.54 4.78 29.31
CA GLY A 607 -15.82 4.50 29.94
C GLY A 607 -16.12 3.01 29.97
N LEU A 608 -16.44 2.50 31.16
CA LEU A 608 -16.81 1.11 31.37
C LEU A 608 -18.19 1.04 32.05
N PRO A 609 -19.13 0.23 31.55
CA PRO A 609 -20.47 0.08 32.14
C PRO A 609 -20.45 -0.86 33.35
N ARG A 610 -19.45 -0.72 34.23
CA ARG A 610 -19.25 -1.51 35.44
C ARG A 610 -18.94 -0.57 36.60
N ALA A 611 -19.54 -0.81 37.76
CA ALA A 611 -19.19 -0.08 38.97
C ALA A 611 -17.86 -0.63 39.54
N SER A 612 -16.97 0.27 39.94
CA SER A 612 -15.74 -0.06 40.66
C SER A 612 -15.37 1.09 41.58
N LYS A 613 -14.68 0.82 42.69
CA LYS A 613 -14.15 1.88 43.56
C LYS A 613 -12.72 2.22 43.17
N LYS A 614 -11.96 1.23 42.70
CA LYS A 614 -10.59 1.38 42.26
C LYS A 614 -10.39 0.74 40.89
N ALA A 615 -9.41 1.26 40.16
CA ALA A 615 -8.93 0.69 38.92
C ALA A 615 -7.41 0.76 38.90
N TRP A 616 -6.77 -0.25 38.31
CA TRP A 616 -5.32 -0.36 38.22
C TRP A 616 -4.93 -0.64 36.78
N LEU A 617 -3.84 -0.02 36.32
CA LEU A 617 -3.15 -0.39 35.10
C LEU A 617 -1.99 -1.30 35.44
N LYS A 618 -1.96 -2.49 34.84
CA LYS A 618 -0.87 -3.44 34.92
C LYS A 618 -0.15 -3.53 33.57
N GLN A 619 1.17 -3.40 33.58
CA GLN A 619 2.01 -3.59 32.40
C GLN A 619 3.30 -4.30 32.84
N GLY A 620 3.47 -5.56 32.45
CA GLY A 620 4.53 -6.41 32.99
C GLY A 620 4.44 -6.54 34.51
N SER A 621 5.51 -6.15 35.22
CA SER A 621 5.58 -6.14 36.69
C SER A 621 5.05 -4.85 37.33
N ILE A 622 4.79 -3.81 36.53
CA ILE A 622 4.34 -2.50 37.03
C ILE A 622 2.84 -2.52 37.24
N ARG A 623 2.39 -2.00 38.38
CA ARG A 623 0.98 -1.79 38.73
C ARG A 623 0.79 -0.36 39.22
N LYS A 624 -0.09 0.42 38.57
CA LYS A 624 -0.36 1.83 38.87
C LYS A 624 -1.85 2.05 39.12
N GLU A 625 -2.21 2.74 40.20
CA GLU A 625 -3.61 3.13 40.45
C GLU A 625 -4.04 4.19 39.43
N LEU A 626 -5.23 4.02 38.86
CA LEU A 626 -5.81 4.91 37.87
C LEU A 626 -6.84 5.84 38.52
N GLN A 627 -7.01 7.05 37.97
CA GLN A 627 -8.05 7.95 38.42
C GLN A 627 -9.42 7.41 37.98
N VAL A 628 -10.32 7.20 38.94
CA VAL A 628 -11.67 6.68 38.72
C VAL A 628 -12.70 7.74 39.09
N SER A 629 -13.66 7.99 38.20
CA SER A 629 -14.85 8.80 38.50
C SER A 629 -16.12 8.02 38.15
N LYS A 630 -17.24 8.34 38.81
CA LYS A 630 -18.53 7.70 38.53
C LYS A 630 -19.14 8.29 37.27
N SER A 631 -19.70 7.44 36.42
CA SER A 631 -20.49 7.85 35.26
C SER A 631 -21.74 6.98 35.13
N GLY A 632 -22.89 7.52 35.52
CA GLY A 632 -24.14 6.75 35.58
C GLY A 632 -24.02 5.50 36.46
N LYS A 633 -24.27 4.33 35.86
CA LYS A 633 -24.10 3.01 36.51
C LYS A 633 -22.69 2.41 36.36
N GLY A 634 -21.80 3.11 35.65
CA GLY A 634 -20.43 2.68 35.36
C GLY A 634 -19.37 3.61 35.96
N ILE A 635 -18.17 3.54 35.39
CA ILE A 635 -17.01 4.36 35.76
C ILE A 635 -16.33 4.95 34.52
N LEU A 636 -15.62 6.05 34.72
CA LEU A 636 -14.60 6.55 33.80
C LEU A 636 -13.23 6.34 34.44
N VAL A 637 -12.26 5.93 33.62
CA VAL A 637 -10.89 5.68 34.04
C VAL A 637 -9.94 6.44 33.13
N ILE A 638 -9.02 7.21 33.68
CA ILE A 638 -7.98 7.91 32.89
C ILE A 638 -6.74 7.02 32.80
N VAL A 639 -6.36 6.65 31.58
CA VAL A 639 -5.23 5.77 31.27
C VAL A 639 -4.14 6.60 30.59
N PRO A 640 -2.88 6.58 31.06
CA PRO A 640 -1.76 7.22 30.34
C PRO A 640 -1.49 6.51 29.00
N LEU A 641 -0.63 7.08 28.16
CA LEU A 641 -0.07 6.35 27.01
C LEU A 641 0.46 4.99 27.47
N VAL A 642 -0.02 3.92 26.84
CA VAL A 642 0.36 2.55 27.18
C VAL A 642 0.22 1.65 25.97
N GLU A 643 1.11 0.67 25.87
CA GLU A 643 1.02 -0.42 24.91
C GLU A 643 0.69 -1.73 25.66
N ASN A 644 -0.41 -2.38 25.28
CA ASN A 644 -0.86 -3.66 25.81
C ASN A 644 -0.99 -3.69 27.35
N GLY A 645 -1.53 -2.62 27.94
CA GLY A 645 -1.80 -2.54 29.37
C GLY A 645 -3.10 -3.25 29.77
N GLU A 646 -3.15 -3.84 30.96
CA GLU A 646 -4.33 -4.49 31.51
C GLU A 646 -5.00 -3.59 32.56
N ILE A 647 -6.30 -3.30 32.40
CA ILE A 647 -7.12 -2.59 33.38
C ILE A 647 -7.77 -3.61 34.32
N VAL A 648 -7.45 -3.51 35.61
CA VAL A 648 -7.99 -4.36 36.69
C VAL A 648 -8.92 -3.52 37.58
N LEU A 649 -10.16 -3.98 37.77
CA LEU A 649 -11.18 -3.30 38.58
C LEU A 649 -11.29 -3.94 39.97
N GLU A 650 -11.32 -3.13 41.03
CA GLU A 650 -11.45 -3.53 42.45
C GLU A 650 -12.53 -2.76 43.23
#